data_AF-A0A0B7HDX4-F1
#
_entry.id   AF-A0A0B7HDX4-F1
#
_cell.length_a   1.000
_cell.length_b   1.000
_cell.length_c   1.000
_cell.angle_alpha   90.00
_cell.angle_beta   90.00
_cell.angle_gamma   90.00
#
_symmetry.space_group_name_H-M   'P 1'
#
loop_
_entity.id
_entity.type
_entity.pdbx_description
1 polymer ?
#
loop_
_entity_poly.entity_id
_entity_poly.type
_entity_poly.pdbx_seq_one_letter_code
_entity_poly.pdbx_strand_id
1 'polypeptide(L)'
;MKVSYPMDGENNIERPLGTSLQNGFYPIGFYHCWHGGIHIEGTENKTSVKAIADGKIVAFRKGTDIEIGVGKNGKKLFVSNSFVLIRHDYKSSEGNTITFYSLYQHLNFGEEKPAPPQEKKYKAVPAINGGYRLSGVKSINDEVFFPTHTTLTIENNNDTDYYVVSGKDINNVLQKGIRIPKTYGSENKPTVNKGTVQWTGIAYKGQKGILLYYTDGESKIARKAIAVGSTVTVKNDSDTEWIEILYEGEVCFLKKKELKDGKLQEVQKDESKTTSSSEKNNNFPPFLQNLKLNEGIQTCDIEVKAGEFIGYVGKQGLFNDENYCAAHIEVFTPDNMEDFIANKKDDGKNEKFFIELKKGTLLFPYIETHYVIHKQVKVKILQIDGDYAEIELLQELKPTPMNKPGWFAHDSIFWFKDQCMVMIDAMYKNRKKLWVKTSQLGSNAQVGKTVNPIEDITKVYLIPPQGSKKNQKLNKRIIVDLRQCRKKMTFDKQTWYYLVHTSYDSGHLEKYEGWFLDISNEHFSAYDWKKFGFKTYDAEAHRMYPIKGVNNYEGTSDFIKKMIALIDTNQDGKIQNEELQACYNKPELYHTFSRMVCKHKSEWSYKWEKIEKDARAFYKYHYPDASDDKIKERLKETKTKYDALYDFWAVLKAKGIFKTDTFWYFEPFAWVEQMKRVFGVSINHTFDKKITAEKDEVYINVIAPRQRHLQGPMIVFDSSGILFKTHSLCRGTNGNRLKAGGNGDTPVGKAATSYDKRHIGDSRYGNHGVIDLSGLTGEFLQATKNGRNGIAIHCGHTAGYKGQIVDTGKLMNTFGCIRIYNSEMEKLVKLYNELKGKGKKIYCYIEDYEGNISDVYKYYEMEVDPKDESRTKRTTTQ
;
A
#
# COMPACT_ATOMS: atom_id res chain seq x y z
N MET A 1 -13.73 2.28 5.17
CA MET A 1 -12.93 3.44 4.72
C MET A 1 -11.47 3.05 4.77
N LYS A 2 -10.69 3.30 3.72
CA LYS A 2 -9.22 3.22 3.73
C LYS A 2 -8.62 4.59 3.99
N VAL A 3 -7.36 4.61 4.44
CA VAL A 3 -6.58 5.82 4.69
C VAL A 3 -5.17 5.71 4.10
N SER A 4 -4.62 6.85 3.69
CA SER A 4 -3.29 7.00 3.10
C SER A 4 -2.66 8.30 3.58
N TYR A 5 -1.33 8.36 3.58
CA TYR A 5 -0.67 9.66 3.75
C TYR A 5 -0.92 10.54 2.52
N PRO A 6 -0.98 11.87 2.70
CA PRO A 6 -1.33 12.82 1.64
C PRO A 6 -0.20 13.15 0.65
N MET A 7 0.96 12.49 0.73
CA MET A 7 2.11 12.71 -0.16
C MET A 7 2.87 11.40 -0.42
N ASP A 8 3.73 11.41 -1.44
CA ASP A 8 4.66 10.31 -1.73
C ASP A 8 5.90 10.35 -0.81
N GLY A 9 6.22 9.23 -0.18
CA GLY A 9 7.34 9.07 0.75
C GLY A 9 6.92 8.41 2.07
N GLU A 10 7.81 7.60 2.66
CA GLU A 10 7.58 7.06 4.00
C GLU A 10 7.91 8.13 5.05
N ASN A 11 7.02 8.30 6.05
CA ASN A 11 7.35 9.03 7.27
C ASN A 11 8.55 8.34 7.92
N ASN A 12 9.74 8.92 7.81
CA ASN A 12 10.87 8.47 8.59
C ASN A 12 10.69 9.00 10.02
N ILE A 13 11.00 8.17 11.02
CA ILE A 13 11.00 8.53 12.45
C ILE A 13 11.82 9.81 12.72
N GLU A 14 12.84 10.08 11.89
CA GLU A 14 13.69 11.28 11.97
C GLU A 14 13.08 12.54 11.32
N ARG A 15 12.08 12.37 10.44
CA ARG A 15 11.39 13.46 9.74
C ARG A 15 9.89 13.16 9.72
N PRO A 16 9.17 13.37 10.84
CA PRO A 16 7.76 12.97 10.98
C PRO A 16 6.84 13.53 9.88
N LEU A 17 7.27 14.60 9.21
CA LEU A 17 6.50 15.32 8.20
C LEU A 17 7.04 15.16 6.77
N GLY A 18 8.25 14.61 6.57
CA GLY A 18 8.89 14.65 5.25
C GLY A 18 9.13 16.06 4.67
N THR A 19 8.81 17.14 5.40
CA THR A 19 8.83 18.55 4.96
C THR A 19 9.57 19.42 5.98
N SER A 20 10.22 20.50 5.53
CA SER A 20 11.00 21.40 6.38
C SER A 20 10.18 22.40 7.20
N LEU A 21 8.85 22.43 6.98
CA LEU A 21 7.86 23.37 7.55
C LEU A 21 8.49 24.74 7.87
N GLN A 22 8.73 25.54 6.84
CA GLN A 22 9.20 26.91 6.96
C GLN A 22 8.10 27.85 7.48
N ASN A 23 6.83 27.48 7.34
CA ASN A 23 5.68 28.27 7.79
C ASN A 23 4.44 27.40 8.09
N GLY A 24 3.58 27.83 9.01
CA GLY A 24 2.27 27.24 9.35
C GLY A 24 2.33 25.86 10.03
N PHE A 25 2.37 25.86 11.36
CA PHE A 25 2.51 24.65 12.18
C PHE A 25 1.19 24.28 12.87
N TYR A 26 0.94 22.97 13.10
CA TYR A 26 -0.26 22.51 13.80
C TYR A 26 -0.03 22.31 15.30
N PRO A 27 -0.68 23.03 16.24
CA PRO A 27 -1.82 23.93 16.00
C PRO A 27 -1.47 25.43 15.92
N ILE A 28 -0.20 25.84 16.05
CA ILE A 28 0.22 27.25 16.16
C ILE A 28 0.67 27.85 14.81
N GLY A 29 -0.07 28.85 14.33
CA GLY A 29 0.26 29.62 13.11
C GLY A 29 1.06 30.92 13.36
N PHE A 30 1.58 31.48 12.26
CA PHE A 30 2.48 32.65 12.21
C PHE A 30 1.95 33.89 12.96
N TYR A 31 0.64 34.17 12.91
CA TYR A 31 0.03 35.34 13.54
C TYR A 31 -0.43 35.11 14.98
N HIS A 32 0.22 34.18 15.69
CA HIS A 32 -0.29 33.68 16.97
C HIS A 32 -1.77 33.26 16.86
N CYS A 33 -2.13 32.60 15.76
CA CYS A 33 -3.49 32.13 15.50
C CYS A 33 -3.56 30.62 15.54
N TRP A 34 -4.76 30.11 15.79
CA TRP A 34 -5.06 28.69 15.57
C TRP A 34 -4.86 28.36 14.09
N HIS A 35 -4.15 27.27 13.83
CA HIS A 35 -3.85 26.77 12.51
C HIS A 35 -4.38 25.33 12.42
N GLY A 36 -5.38 25.12 11.57
CA GLY A 36 -6.16 23.88 11.53
C GLY A 36 -5.43 22.68 10.90
N GLY A 37 -4.25 22.91 10.34
CA GLY A 37 -3.57 21.93 9.50
C GLY A 37 -2.06 22.10 9.44
N ILE A 38 -1.46 21.52 8.41
CA ILE A 38 -0.01 21.59 8.13
C ILE A 38 0.23 21.96 6.67
N HIS A 39 1.44 22.41 6.35
CA HIS A 39 1.87 22.61 4.98
C HIS A 39 2.67 21.41 4.45
N ILE A 40 2.25 20.86 3.32
CA ILE A 40 3.09 19.92 2.56
C ILE A 40 3.92 20.75 1.60
N GLU A 41 5.21 20.90 1.92
CA GLU A 41 6.16 21.66 1.11
C GLU A 41 6.70 20.83 -0.05
N GLY A 42 7.04 21.49 -1.14
CA GLY A 42 7.66 20.77 -2.24
C GLY A 42 8.00 21.62 -3.43
N THR A 43 8.16 20.96 -4.56
CA THR A 43 8.38 21.62 -5.84
C THR A 43 7.09 21.58 -6.65
N GLU A 44 6.69 22.74 -7.16
CA GLU A 44 5.55 22.87 -8.06
C GLU A 44 5.60 21.83 -9.19
N ASN A 45 4.45 21.24 -9.51
CA ASN A 45 4.30 20.18 -10.54
C ASN A 45 5.12 18.91 -10.33
N LYS A 46 5.77 18.73 -9.17
CA LYS A 46 6.53 17.52 -8.83
C LYS A 46 6.05 16.85 -7.55
N THR A 47 5.83 17.63 -6.49
CA THR A 47 5.38 17.08 -5.21
C THR A 47 3.87 16.86 -5.26
N SER A 48 3.49 15.59 -5.33
CA SER A 48 2.10 15.15 -5.41
C SER A 48 1.39 15.30 -4.06
N VAL A 49 0.13 15.68 -4.12
CA VAL A 49 -0.81 15.70 -2.99
C VAL A 49 -1.92 14.70 -3.28
N LYS A 50 -2.27 13.92 -2.26
CA LYS A 50 -3.16 12.77 -2.35
C LYS A 50 -4.29 12.85 -1.32
N ALA A 51 -5.42 12.25 -1.66
CA ALA A 51 -6.55 12.11 -0.74
C ALA A 51 -6.13 11.25 0.48
N ILE A 52 -6.39 11.73 1.70
CA ILE A 52 -5.98 11.05 2.93
C ILE A 52 -6.83 9.83 3.26
N ALA A 53 -8.04 9.77 2.71
CA ALA A 53 -9.02 8.74 3.02
C ALA A 53 -10.02 8.59 1.87
N ASP A 54 -10.66 7.43 1.82
CA ASP A 54 -11.84 7.25 0.95
C ASP A 54 -12.90 8.30 1.33
N GLY A 55 -13.54 8.88 0.33
CA GLY A 55 -14.55 9.89 0.56
C GLY A 55 -15.20 10.37 -0.72
N LYS A 56 -15.79 11.56 -0.61
CA LYS A 56 -16.39 12.26 -1.74
C LYS A 56 -15.89 13.69 -1.80
N ILE A 57 -15.39 14.11 -2.96
CA ILE A 57 -15.11 15.52 -3.21
C ILE A 57 -16.45 16.23 -3.26
N VAL A 58 -16.63 17.18 -2.35
CA VAL A 58 -17.89 17.94 -2.18
C VAL A 58 -17.80 19.36 -2.72
N ALA A 59 -16.58 19.91 -2.81
CA ALA A 59 -16.32 21.18 -3.45
C ALA A 59 -14.87 21.28 -3.93
N PHE A 60 -14.65 22.04 -4.99
CA PHE A 60 -13.30 22.41 -5.45
C PHE A 60 -13.32 23.74 -6.19
N ARG A 61 -12.14 24.34 -6.35
CA ARG A 61 -11.90 25.45 -7.27
C ARG A 61 -10.63 25.17 -8.05
N LYS A 62 -10.72 25.15 -9.39
CA LYS A 62 -9.54 25.30 -10.25
C LYS A 62 -9.27 26.79 -10.40
N GLY A 63 -8.33 27.26 -9.60
CA GLY A 63 -7.96 28.65 -9.50
C GLY A 63 -6.88 29.08 -10.48
N THR A 64 -6.35 30.27 -10.24
CA THR A 64 -5.15 30.80 -10.88
C THR A 64 -4.16 31.27 -9.82
N ASP A 65 -2.93 31.53 -10.23
CA ASP A 65 -1.96 32.20 -9.37
C ASP A 65 -2.32 33.69 -9.24
N ILE A 66 -2.44 34.17 -8.01
CA ILE A 66 -2.77 35.56 -7.69
C ILE A 66 -1.53 36.26 -7.14
N GLU A 67 -1.17 37.40 -7.72
CA GLU A 67 -0.10 38.27 -7.20
C GLU A 67 -0.54 38.91 -5.88
N ILE A 68 0.22 38.69 -4.82
CA ILE A 68 -0.15 39.06 -3.44
C ILE A 68 0.75 40.14 -2.83
N GLY A 69 1.87 40.46 -3.48
CA GLY A 69 2.82 41.45 -2.97
C GLY A 69 4.21 41.26 -3.53
N VAL A 70 5.20 41.83 -2.84
CA VAL A 70 6.60 41.83 -3.26
C VAL A 70 7.47 41.27 -2.13
N GLY A 71 8.34 40.31 -2.46
CA GLY A 71 9.29 39.69 -1.55
C GLY A 71 10.51 40.57 -1.27
N LYS A 72 11.39 40.09 -0.38
CA LYS A 72 12.59 40.80 0.09
C LYS A 72 13.48 41.32 -1.04
N ASN A 73 13.53 40.61 -2.17
CA ASN A 73 14.38 40.92 -3.32
C ASN A 73 13.67 41.78 -4.40
N GLY A 74 12.52 42.38 -4.10
CA GLY A 74 11.74 43.14 -5.08
C GLY A 74 10.97 42.26 -6.08
N LYS A 75 10.97 40.94 -5.90
CA LYS A 75 10.27 39.99 -6.76
C LYS A 75 8.82 39.80 -6.35
N LYS A 76 7.94 39.62 -7.33
CA LYS A 76 6.51 39.39 -7.10
C LYS A 76 6.25 38.06 -6.39
N LEU A 77 5.35 38.07 -5.43
CA LEU A 77 4.87 36.90 -4.69
C LEU A 77 3.53 36.45 -5.27
N PHE A 78 3.36 35.14 -5.43
CA PHE A 78 2.13 34.55 -5.94
C PHE A 78 1.56 33.51 -4.96
N VAL A 79 0.23 33.42 -4.92
CA VAL A 79 -0.48 32.34 -4.22
C VAL A 79 -1.45 31.65 -5.18
N SER A 80 -1.49 30.32 -5.18
CA SER A 80 -2.55 29.58 -5.82
C SER A 80 -3.80 29.62 -4.93
N ASN A 81 -4.92 30.00 -5.53
CA ASN A 81 -6.22 29.92 -4.85
C ASN A 81 -6.98 28.62 -5.16
N SER A 82 -6.36 27.62 -5.81
CA SER A 82 -7.03 26.33 -6.04
C SER A 82 -7.19 25.53 -4.76
N PHE A 83 -8.33 24.84 -4.61
CA PHE A 83 -8.57 23.96 -3.47
C PHE A 83 -9.44 22.75 -3.80
N VAL A 84 -9.38 21.73 -2.94
CA VAL A 84 -10.27 20.57 -2.92
C VAL A 84 -10.78 20.36 -1.50
N LEU A 85 -12.08 20.11 -1.34
CA LEU A 85 -12.72 19.73 -0.08
C LEU A 85 -13.33 18.33 -0.23
N ILE A 86 -12.97 17.43 0.68
CA ILE A 86 -13.42 16.03 0.67
C ILE A 86 -14.19 15.75 1.97
N ARG A 87 -15.37 15.12 1.87
CA ARG A 87 -16.11 14.55 3.00
C ARG A 87 -15.78 13.07 3.14
N HIS A 88 -15.54 12.64 4.38
CA HIS A 88 -15.27 11.26 4.74
C HIS A 88 -16.29 10.78 5.78
N ASP A 89 -17.05 9.77 5.42
CA ASP A 89 -18.08 9.22 6.29
C ASP A 89 -17.54 7.96 6.99
N TYR A 90 -17.21 8.10 8.27
CA TYR A 90 -16.67 7.05 9.13
C TYR A 90 -17.80 6.30 9.83
N LYS A 91 -17.66 4.97 9.91
CA LYS A 91 -18.52 4.10 10.71
C LYS A 91 -17.69 3.01 11.40
N SER A 92 -17.80 2.91 12.72
CA SER A 92 -17.15 1.87 13.53
C SER A 92 -17.89 0.51 13.43
N SER A 93 -17.27 -0.54 13.95
CA SER A 93 -17.89 -1.87 14.08
C SER A 93 -19.10 -1.89 15.02
N GLU A 94 -19.12 -1.02 16.04
CA GLU A 94 -20.25 -0.87 16.97
C GLU A 94 -21.27 0.19 16.47
N GLY A 95 -21.12 0.70 15.25
CA GLY A 95 -22.08 1.57 14.59
C GLY A 95 -21.94 3.06 14.89
N ASN A 96 -20.86 3.48 15.55
CA ASN A 96 -20.54 4.89 15.75
C ASN A 96 -20.24 5.56 14.41
N THR A 97 -20.92 6.65 14.09
CA THR A 97 -20.74 7.39 12.83
C THR A 97 -20.16 8.76 13.09
N ILE A 98 -19.12 9.13 12.35
CA ILE A 98 -18.51 10.46 12.37
C ILE A 98 -18.33 10.94 10.93
N THR A 99 -18.59 12.21 10.67
CA THR A 99 -18.25 12.85 9.40
C THR A 99 -17.00 13.70 9.60
N PHE A 100 -15.93 13.31 8.91
CA PHE A 100 -14.70 14.11 8.80
C PHE A 100 -14.68 14.85 7.48
N TYR A 101 -13.91 15.93 7.43
CA TYR A 101 -13.58 16.67 6.23
C TYR A 101 -12.06 16.79 6.12
N SER A 102 -11.56 16.75 4.88
CA SER A 102 -10.21 17.20 4.58
C SER A 102 -10.24 18.33 3.55
N LEU A 103 -9.55 19.42 3.86
CA LEU A 103 -9.44 20.60 3.01
C LEU A 103 -8.00 20.70 2.53
N TYR A 104 -7.81 20.84 1.22
CA TYR A 104 -6.52 20.98 0.56
C TYR A 104 -6.49 22.31 -0.18
N GLN A 105 -5.74 23.27 0.34
CA GLN A 105 -5.58 24.61 -0.21
C GLN A 105 -4.23 24.75 -0.91
N HIS A 106 -4.10 25.78 -1.74
CA HIS A 106 -2.89 26.11 -2.49
C HIS A 106 -2.44 24.98 -3.42
N LEU A 107 -3.39 24.29 -4.06
CA LEU A 107 -3.06 23.22 -5.00
C LEU A 107 -2.65 23.79 -6.36
N ASN A 108 -1.83 23.06 -7.10
CA ASN A 108 -1.67 23.21 -8.53
C ASN A 108 -2.19 21.95 -9.22
N PHE A 109 -3.18 22.07 -10.09
CA PHE A 109 -3.75 20.91 -10.80
C PHE A 109 -2.97 20.52 -12.07
N GLY A 110 -1.90 21.22 -12.39
CA GLY A 110 -1.17 21.08 -13.63
C GLY A 110 -1.98 21.55 -14.84
N GLU A 111 -1.41 21.36 -16.02
CA GLU A 111 -2.10 21.56 -17.28
C GLU A 111 -2.77 20.26 -17.72
N GLU A 112 -3.98 20.37 -18.27
CA GLU A 112 -4.58 19.28 -19.04
C GLU A 112 -3.78 19.11 -20.34
N LYS A 113 -2.68 18.37 -20.27
CA LYS A 113 -1.92 17.99 -21.45
C LYS A 113 -2.58 16.76 -22.07
N PRO A 114 -2.89 16.75 -23.38
CA PRO A 114 -3.11 15.48 -24.06
C PRO A 114 -1.87 14.63 -23.80
N ALA A 115 -2.06 13.37 -23.39
CA ALA A 115 -0.94 12.48 -23.12
C ALA A 115 0.04 12.55 -24.31
N PRO A 116 1.36 12.75 -24.10
CA PRO A 116 2.32 12.64 -25.18
C PRO A 116 2.08 11.29 -25.88
N PRO A 117 2.26 11.17 -27.23
CA PRO A 117 2.13 9.90 -27.91
C PRO A 117 3.00 8.89 -27.18
N GLN A 118 2.37 8.00 -26.41
CA GLN A 118 3.10 6.89 -25.84
C GLN A 118 3.57 6.08 -27.04
N GLU A 119 4.88 5.88 -27.18
CA GLU A 119 5.39 4.69 -27.85
C GLU A 119 4.92 3.47 -27.06
N LYS A 120 3.65 3.10 -27.24
CA LYS A 120 3.17 1.77 -26.90
C LYS A 120 3.71 0.86 -27.98
N LYS A 121 4.76 0.12 -27.65
CA LYS A 121 5.00 -1.19 -28.25
C LYS A 121 3.69 -1.97 -28.19
N TYR A 122 3.01 -2.10 -29.33
CA TYR A 122 1.81 -2.91 -29.42
C TYR A 122 2.15 -4.35 -29.01
N LYS A 123 1.49 -4.88 -27.99
CA LYS A 123 1.38 -6.33 -27.80
C LYS A 123 0.49 -6.84 -28.92
N ALA A 124 1.08 -7.20 -30.04
CA ALA A 124 0.39 -8.08 -30.96
C ALA A 124 0.39 -9.51 -30.47
N VAL A 125 -0.63 -10.24 -30.91
CA VAL A 125 -0.65 -11.68 -30.79
C VAL A 125 0.36 -12.22 -31.82
N PRO A 126 1.43 -12.92 -31.41
CA PRO A 126 2.36 -13.50 -32.36
C PRO A 126 1.62 -14.55 -33.20
N ALA A 127 1.64 -14.42 -34.52
CA ALA A 127 1.43 -15.60 -35.36
C ALA A 127 2.59 -16.58 -35.10
N ILE A 128 2.35 -17.89 -35.27
CA ILE A 128 3.32 -18.97 -34.99
C ILE A 128 4.68 -18.77 -35.70
N ASN A 129 4.74 -17.91 -36.74
CA ASN A 129 5.95 -17.55 -37.49
C ASN A 129 6.44 -16.09 -37.32
N GLY A 130 5.96 -15.32 -36.34
CA GLY A 130 6.54 -14.02 -36.00
C GLY A 130 5.99 -12.78 -36.74
N GLY A 131 4.83 -12.86 -37.39
CA GLY A 131 4.09 -11.72 -37.99
C GLY A 131 2.83 -11.29 -37.23
N TYR A 132 2.20 -10.19 -37.68
CA TYR A 132 0.98 -9.56 -37.11
C TYR A 132 -0.22 -9.76 -38.08
N ARG A 133 -1.44 -9.95 -37.58
CA ARG A 133 -2.67 -10.05 -38.40
C ARG A 133 -3.53 -8.78 -38.25
N LEU A 134 -3.73 -7.99 -39.32
CA LEU A 134 -4.52 -6.74 -39.34
C LEU A 134 -5.36 -6.59 -40.62
N SER A 135 -6.53 -5.94 -40.54
CA SER A 135 -7.36 -5.54 -41.69
C SER A 135 -7.82 -4.07 -41.57
N GLY A 136 -7.71 -3.28 -42.64
CA GLY A 136 -7.93 -1.82 -42.59
C GLY A 136 -7.43 -1.07 -43.83
N VAL A 137 -7.08 0.21 -43.71
CA VAL A 137 -6.47 1.07 -44.75
C VAL A 137 -5.33 1.87 -44.13
N LYS A 138 -4.18 1.90 -44.80
CA LYS A 138 -2.99 2.66 -44.38
C LYS A 138 -2.87 3.99 -45.14
N SER A 139 -2.37 5.02 -44.49
CA SER A 139 -2.07 6.31 -45.12
C SER A 139 -0.96 6.16 -46.17
N ILE A 140 -0.93 7.08 -47.14
CA ILE A 140 0.03 7.06 -48.26
C ILE A 140 1.49 7.11 -47.77
N ASN A 141 1.72 7.79 -46.65
CA ASN A 141 3.02 7.90 -46.01
C ASN A 141 3.31 6.78 -45.00
N ASP A 142 2.46 5.75 -44.92
CA ASP A 142 2.64 4.60 -44.05
C ASP A 142 2.62 4.86 -42.53
N GLU A 143 2.21 6.05 -42.09
CA GLU A 143 2.22 6.46 -40.68
C GLU A 143 0.93 6.12 -39.90
N VAL A 144 -0.22 6.07 -40.58
CA VAL A 144 -1.54 5.93 -39.93
C VAL A 144 -2.29 4.74 -40.52
N PHE A 145 -2.86 3.89 -39.66
CA PHE A 145 -3.69 2.75 -40.08
C PHE A 145 -5.09 2.88 -39.49
N PHE A 146 -6.10 2.87 -40.36
CA PHE A 146 -7.51 2.85 -39.99
C PHE A 146 -8.06 1.43 -40.12
N PRO A 147 -8.50 0.77 -39.03
CA PRO A 147 -9.07 -0.57 -39.11
C PRO A 147 -10.35 -0.61 -39.95
N THR A 148 -10.67 -1.79 -40.46
CA THR A 148 -11.99 -2.07 -41.06
C THR A 148 -13.10 -1.64 -40.09
N HIS A 149 -14.18 -1.05 -40.61
CA HIS A 149 -15.32 -0.50 -39.84
C HIS A 149 -15.06 0.82 -39.09
N THR A 150 -13.93 1.48 -39.36
CA THR A 150 -13.69 2.86 -38.91
C THR A 150 -14.56 3.83 -39.72
N THR A 151 -15.28 4.72 -39.03
CA THR A 151 -15.98 5.83 -39.69
C THR A 151 -14.96 6.93 -40.03
N LEU A 152 -14.88 7.27 -41.32
CA LEU A 152 -14.01 8.31 -41.84
C LEU A 152 -14.84 9.42 -42.48
N THR A 153 -14.52 10.67 -42.15
CA THR A 153 -15.03 11.86 -42.80
C THR A 153 -14.08 12.22 -43.94
N ILE A 154 -14.59 12.34 -45.17
CA ILE A 154 -13.77 12.67 -46.34
C ILE A 154 -13.88 14.16 -46.62
N GLU A 155 -12.75 14.84 -46.73
CA GLU A 155 -12.66 16.21 -47.23
C GLU A 155 -12.62 16.13 -48.77
N ASN A 156 -13.63 16.69 -49.43
CA ASN A 156 -13.87 16.49 -50.85
C ASN A 156 -12.84 17.29 -51.68
N ASN A 157 -11.90 16.61 -52.35
CA ASN A 157 -11.01 17.23 -53.31
C ASN A 157 -10.89 16.35 -54.57
N ASN A 158 -11.28 16.90 -55.71
CA ASN A 158 -11.55 16.14 -56.94
C ASN A 158 -10.32 15.95 -57.84
N ASP A 159 -9.21 16.64 -57.58
CA ASP A 159 -8.04 16.71 -58.48
C ASP A 159 -6.77 16.01 -57.95
N THR A 160 -6.94 15.03 -57.06
CA THR A 160 -5.82 14.24 -56.50
C THR A 160 -6.05 12.75 -56.67
N ASP A 161 -4.98 11.96 -56.65
CA ASP A 161 -4.97 10.49 -56.62
C ASP A 161 -5.18 9.90 -55.20
N TYR A 162 -5.56 10.73 -54.24
CA TYR A 162 -5.78 10.39 -52.83
C TYR A 162 -7.01 11.07 -52.21
N TYR A 163 -7.60 10.47 -51.17
CA TYR A 163 -8.59 11.11 -50.30
C TYR A 163 -7.92 11.72 -49.08
N VAL A 164 -8.41 12.88 -48.63
CA VAL A 164 -8.07 13.45 -47.32
C VAL A 164 -9.18 13.04 -46.35
N VAL A 165 -8.82 12.38 -45.26
CA VAL A 165 -9.80 11.78 -44.33
C VAL A 165 -9.52 12.12 -42.87
N SER A 166 -10.59 12.14 -42.09
CA SER A 166 -10.56 12.29 -40.63
C SER A 166 -11.35 11.18 -39.97
N GLY A 167 -10.77 10.44 -39.03
CA GLY A 167 -11.45 9.39 -38.29
C GLY A 167 -10.52 8.64 -37.35
N LYS A 168 -11.02 7.60 -36.67
CA LYS A 168 -10.28 6.95 -35.59
C LYS A 168 -9.33 5.87 -36.09
N ASP A 169 -8.04 6.00 -35.84
CA ASP A 169 -7.05 4.97 -36.23
C ASP A 169 -7.21 3.67 -35.41
N ILE A 170 -6.26 2.74 -35.60
CA ILE A 170 -6.22 1.44 -34.89
C ILE A 170 -6.15 1.56 -33.37
N ASN A 171 -5.78 2.73 -32.88
CA ASN A 171 -5.66 3.06 -31.47
C ASN A 171 -6.89 3.81 -30.97
N ASN A 172 -7.93 3.89 -31.79
CA ASN A 172 -9.14 4.65 -31.53
C ASN A 172 -8.88 6.16 -31.37
N VAL A 173 -7.75 6.67 -31.89
CA VAL A 173 -7.36 8.09 -31.85
C VAL A 173 -7.90 8.78 -33.09
N LEU A 174 -8.62 9.90 -32.90
CA LEU A 174 -9.14 10.69 -34.00
C LEU A 174 -7.99 11.39 -34.74
N GLN A 175 -7.68 10.90 -35.93
CA GLN A 175 -6.75 11.51 -36.87
C GLN A 175 -7.51 12.45 -37.80
N LYS A 176 -6.90 13.57 -38.20
CA LYS A 176 -7.50 14.56 -39.10
C LYS A 176 -6.59 14.85 -40.28
N GLY A 177 -7.17 15.08 -41.46
CA GLY A 177 -6.41 15.48 -42.65
C GLY A 177 -5.47 14.40 -43.22
N ILE A 178 -5.72 13.12 -42.94
CA ILE A 178 -4.84 12.02 -43.37
C ILE A 178 -5.06 11.69 -44.83
N ARG A 179 -3.97 11.54 -45.59
CA ARG A 179 -4.02 11.17 -47.01
C ARG A 179 -4.03 9.66 -47.16
N ILE A 180 -5.08 9.12 -47.78
CA ILE A 180 -5.20 7.69 -48.13
C ILE A 180 -5.35 7.54 -49.65
N PRO A 181 -4.84 6.47 -50.26
CA PRO A 181 -4.84 6.34 -51.73
C PRO A 181 -6.25 6.07 -52.30
N LYS A 182 -6.55 6.57 -53.50
CA LYS A 182 -7.81 6.25 -54.25
C LYS A 182 -7.74 4.90 -55.00
N THR A 183 -6.53 4.44 -55.34
CA THR A 183 -6.08 3.20 -56.03
C THR A 183 -6.67 2.82 -57.42
N TYR A 184 -5.74 2.79 -58.40
CA TYR A 184 -5.57 2.00 -59.65
C TYR A 184 -6.77 1.42 -60.42
N GLY A 185 -6.93 1.89 -61.68
CA GLY A 185 -7.79 1.31 -62.72
C GLY A 185 -8.72 2.38 -63.31
N SER A 186 -8.77 2.48 -64.64
CA SER A 186 -9.48 3.51 -65.40
C SER A 186 -11.01 3.35 -65.37
N GLU A 187 -11.66 3.40 -64.22
CA GLU A 187 -13.13 3.23 -64.12
C GLU A 187 -13.76 4.15 -63.05
N ASN A 188 -15.05 4.48 -63.27
CA ASN A 188 -15.74 5.71 -62.85
C ASN A 188 -15.85 6.03 -61.34
N LYS A 189 -15.95 7.35 -61.06
CA LYS A 189 -16.07 8.01 -59.73
C LYS A 189 -17.18 7.43 -58.84
N PRO A 190 -16.96 7.25 -57.51
CA PRO A 190 -18.04 6.99 -56.56
C PRO A 190 -18.82 8.28 -56.24
N THR A 191 -20.15 8.18 -56.18
CA THR A 191 -21.06 9.29 -55.81
C THR A 191 -21.14 9.42 -54.28
N VAL A 192 -20.73 10.57 -53.74
CA VAL A 192 -20.82 10.87 -52.29
C VAL A 192 -22.20 11.42 -51.98
N ASN A 193 -23.03 10.68 -51.24
CA ASN A 193 -24.31 11.17 -50.73
C ASN A 193 -24.22 11.41 -49.22
N LYS A 194 -24.37 12.69 -48.82
CA LYS A 194 -24.64 13.20 -47.46
C LYS A 194 -23.85 12.57 -46.30
N GLY A 195 -22.65 13.11 -46.05
CA GLY A 195 -22.18 13.43 -44.68
C GLY A 195 -21.68 12.30 -43.75
N THR A 196 -21.86 11.03 -44.06
CA THR A 196 -21.24 9.93 -43.30
C THR A 196 -20.94 8.75 -44.22
N VAL A 197 -19.65 8.44 -44.42
CA VAL A 197 -19.22 7.23 -45.12
C VAL A 197 -18.80 6.19 -44.08
N GLN A 198 -19.65 5.18 -43.86
CA GLN A 198 -19.21 3.90 -43.30
C GLN A 198 -18.57 3.11 -44.45
N TRP A 199 -17.25 2.93 -44.41
CA TRP A 199 -16.57 2.10 -45.40
C TRP A 199 -16.75 0.63 -45.06
N THR A 200 -17.75 0.01 -45.70
CA THR A 200 -17.62 -1.35 -46.24
C THR A 200 -17.77 -1.26 -47.75
N GLY A 201 -16.77 -0.71 -48.45
CA GLY A 201 -16.93 -0.51 -49.89
C GLY A 201 -15.73 0.06 -50.60
N ILE A 202 -14.68 -0.73 -50.83
CA ILE A 202 -13.93 -0.53 -52.07
C ILE A 202 -14.83 -1.04 -53.20
N ALA A 203 -15.23 -0.15 -54.10
CA ALA A 203 -15.99 -0.50 -55.30
C ALA A 203 -15.06 -1.18 -56.31
N TYR A 204 -14.76 -2.46 -56.11
CA TYR A 204 -14.11 -3.26 -57.15
C TYR A 204 -15.19 -3.69 -58.14
N LYS A 205 -15.13 -3.22 -59.39
CA LYS A 205 -16.10 -3.53 -60.45
C LYS A 205 -17.58 -3.28 -60.07
N GLY A 206 -17.85 -2.19 -59.33
CA GLY A 206 -19.21 -1.82 -58.94
C GLY A 206 -19.85 -2.64 -57.81
N GLN A 207 -19.07 -3.44 -57.07
CA GLN A 207 -19.55 -4.25 -55.93
C GLN A 207 -18.89 -3.81 -54.60
N LYS A 208 -19.57 -3.99 -53.45
CA LYS A 208 -19.00 -3.76 -52.10
C LYS A 208 -17.81 -4.71 -51.87
N GLY A 209 -16.72 -4.30 -51.21
CA GLY A 209 -15.58 -5.19 -50.92
C GLY A 209 -14.62 -4.74 -49.80
N ILE A 210 -13.74 -5.66 -49.34
CA ILE A 210 -12.74 -5.48 -48.25
C ILE A 210 -11.31 -5.52 -48.82
N LEU A 211 -10.43 -4.59 -48.42
CA LEU A 211 -8.98 -4.66 -48.69
C LEU A 211 -8.28 -5.49 -47.60
N LEU A 212 -7.42 -6.44 -47.99
CA LEU A 212 -6.72 -7.30 -47.05
C LEU A 212 -5.23 -6.93 -46.95
N TYR A 213 -4.72 -6.88 -45.72
CA TYR A 213 -3.29 -6.74 -45.42
C TYR A 213 -2.78 -8.05 -44.80
N TYR A 214 -1.53 -8.41 -45.10
CA TYR A 214 -0.79 -9.49 -44.43
C TYR A 214 0.63 -9.00 -44.08
N THR A 215 1.27 -9.62 -43.06
CA THR A 215 2.72 -9.59 -42.85
C THR A 215 3.27 -11.00 -42.66
N ASP A 216 4.14 -11.47 -43.57
CA ASP A 216 5.24 -12.40 -43.26
C ASP A 216 6.52 -11.61 -43.44
N GLY A 217 7.19 -11.26 -42.33
CA GLY A 217 8.41 -10.47 -42.38
C GLY A 217 8.22 -9.04 -42.92
N GLU A 218 9.23 -8.20 -42.70
CA GLU A 218 9.17 -6.74 -42.87
C GLU A 218 9.17 -6.23 -44.34
N SER A 219 8.72 -6.98 -45.36
CA SER A 219 9.04 -6.53 -46.74
C SER A 219 8.04 -6.75 -47.87
N LYS A 220 6.82 -7.29 -47.71
CA LYS A 220 5.85 -7.34 -48.84
C LYS A 220 4.39 -7.07 -48.42
N ILE A 221 3.83 -5.98 -48.95
CA ILE A 221 2.39 -5.65 -48.86
C ILE A 221 1.72 -6.13 -50.16
N ALA A 222 0.83 -7.11 -50.09
CA ALA A 222 -0.08 -7.43 -51.19
C ALA A 222 -1.31 -6.50 -51.14
N ARG A 223 -1.73 -5.97 -52.29
CA ARG A 223 -2.87 -5.04 -52.41
C ARG A 223 -3.98 -5.71 -53.21
N LYS A 224 -5.01 -6.27 -52.55
CA LYS A 224 -6.18 -6.83 -53.23
C LYS A 224 -7.49 -6.54 -52.49
N ALA A 225 -8.55 -6.31 -53.26
CA ALA A 225 -9.92 -6.12 -52.78
C ALA A 225 -10.77 -7.36 -53.07
N ILE A 226 -11.51 -7.87 -52.08
CA ILE A 226 -12.47 -8.98 -52.24
C ILE A 226 -13.89 -8.44 -52.14
N ALA A 227 -14.76 -8.76 -53.12
CA ALA A 227 -16.16 -8.34 -53.08
C ALA A 227 -16.99 -9.11 -52.03
N VAL A 228 -17.95 -8.43 -51.40
CA VAL A 228 -18.97 -9.02 -50.52
C VAL A 228 -19.83 -9.97 -51.35
N GLY A 229 -20.05 -11.19 -50.82
CA GLY A 229 -20.71 -12.27 -51.56
C GLY A 229 -19.79 -13.14 -52.41
N SER A 230 -18.50 -12.78 -52.58
CA SER A 230 -17.51 -13.67 -53.22
C SER A 230 -17.32 -14.95 -52.41
N THR A 231 -17.29 -16.09 -53.11
CA THR A 231 -16.90 -17.37 -52.52
C THR A 231 -15.40 -17.34 -52.25
N VAL A 232 -15.00 -17.66 -51.02
CA VAL A 232 -13.60 -17.75 -50.63
C VAL A 232 -13.30 -19.16 -50.14
N THR A 233 -12.13 -19.69 -50.50
CA THR A 233 -11.73 -21.03 -50.07
C THR A 233 -11.12 -20.91 -48.67
N VAL A 234 -11.71 -21.54 -47.67
CA VAL A 234 -11.13 -21.58 -46.31
C VAL A 234 -9.97 -22.57 -46.29
N LYS A 235 -8.78 -22.09 -45.95
CA LYS A 235 -7.57 -22.91 -45.84
C LYS A 235 -7.35 -23.39 -44.41
N ASN A 236 -7.69 -22.58 -43.40
CA ASN A 236 -7.62 -22.94 -41.99
C ASN A 236 -8.58 -22.08 -41.14
N ASP A 237 -9.38 -22.70 -40.27
CA ASP A 237 -10.36 -22.04 -39.39
C ASP A 237 -10.21 -22.47 -37.91
N SER A 238 -9.00 -22.88 -37.52
CA SER A 238 -8.70 -23.33 -36.15
C SER A 238 -8.63 -22.20 -35.12
N ASP A 239 -8.55 -20.94 -35.56
CA ASP A 239 -8.48 -19.76 -34.69
C ASP A 239 -9.91 -19.31 -34.29
N THR A 240 -10.05 -18.85 -33.05
CA THR A 240 -11.36 -18.50 -32.48
C THR A 240 -11.94 -17.21 -33.05
N GLU A 241 -11.09 -16.32 -33.59
CA GLU A 241 -11.51 -15.02 -34.11
C GLU A 241 -11.18 -14.81 -35.60
N TRP A 242 -10.23 -15.55 -36.16
CA TRP A 242 -9.75 -15.36 -37.53
C TRP A 242 -9.84 -16.63 -38.39
N ILE A 243 -10.03 -16.47 -39.69
CA ILE A 243 -10.02 -17.52 -40.71
C ILE A 243 -8.91 -17.23 -41.71
N GLU A 244 -8.08 -18.22 -42.01
CA GLU A 244 -7.15 -18.22 -43.14
C GLU A 244 -7.90 -18.67 -44.40
N ILE A 245 -7.88 -17.83 -45.44
CA ILE A 245 -8.52 -18.09 -46.72
C ILE A 245 -7.49 -18.10 -47.85
N LEU A 246 -7.82 -18.76 -48.95
CA LEU A 246 -7.11 -18.69 -50.22
C LEU A 246 -8.00 -17.94 -51.23
N TYR A 247 -7.49 -16.85 -51.79
CA TYR A 247 -8.21 -16.06 -52.78
C TYR A 247 -7.27 -15.70 -53.95
N GLU A 248 -7.64 -16.13 -55.16
CA GLU A 248 -6.82 -15.99 -56.38
C GLU A 248 -5.36 -16.46 -56.21
N GLY A 249 -5.15 -17.59 -55.51
CA GLY A 249 -3.84 -18.22 -55.34
C GLY A 249 -3.01 -17.72 -54.16
N GLU A 250 -3.46 -16.68 -53.45
CA GLU A 250 -2.75 -16.09 -52.31
C GLU A 250 -3.47 -16.36 -50.98
N VAL A 251 -2.70 -16.47 -49.89
CA VAL A 251 -3.22 -16.72 -48.54
C VAL A 251 -3.56 -15.41 -47.84
N CYS A 252 -4.76 -15.28 -47.28
CA CYS A 252 -5.24 -14.07 -46.58
C CYS A 252 -5.97 -14.41 -45.27
N PHE A 253 -6.21 -13.43 -44.39
CA PHE A 253 -6.91 -13.62 -43.11
C PHE A 253 -8.14 -12.70 -42.98
N LEU A 254 -9.26 -13.27 -42.51
CA LEU A 254 -10.54 -12.58 -42.27
C LEU A 254 -11.03 -12.81 -40.84
N LYS A 255 -11.84 -11.92 -40.26
CA LYS A 255 -12.50 -12.25 -39.00
C LYS A 255 -13.59 -13.30 -39.24
N LYS A 256 -13.73 -14.24 -38.32
CA LYS A 256 -14.66 -15.37 -38.44
C LYS A 256 -16.12 -14.94 -38.64
N LYS A 257 -16.51 -13.84 -37.98
CA LYS A 257 -17.84 -13.22 -38.12
C LYS A 257 -18.10 -12.57 -39.49
N GLU A 258 -17.07 -12.31 -40.28
CA GLU A 258 -17.17 -11.70 -41.61
C GLU A 258 -17.43 -12.76 -42.70
N LEU A 259 -17.44 -14.05 -42.34
CA LEU A 259 -17.72 -15.17 -43.23
C LEU A 259 -18.95 -15.95 -42.77
N LYS A 260 -19.89 -16.22 -43.68
CA LYS A 260 -21.03 -17.11 -43.45
C LYS A 260 -21.30 -17.93 -44.70
N ASP A 261 -21.43 -19.24 -44.53
CA ASP A 261 -21.67 -20.19 -45.63
C ASP A 261 -20.64 -20.09 -46.77
N GLY A 262 -19.36 -19.85 -46.43
CA GLY A 262 -18.25 -19.73 -47.39
C GLY A 262 -18.23 -18.42 -48.19
N LYS A 263 -19.11 -17.47 -47.86
CA LYS A 263 -19.21 -16.16 -48.52
C LYS A 263 -18.99 -15.02 -47.53
N LEU A 264 -18.43 -13.92 -48.03
CA LEU A 264 -18.15 -12.72 -47.25
C LEU A 264 -19.44 -11.92 -46.96
N GLN A 265 -19.66 -11.52 -45.70
CA GLN A 265 -20.87 -10.81 -45.22
C GLN A 265 -20.57 -9.52 -44.43
N GLU A 266 -21.56 -8.64 -44.30
CA GLU A 266 -21.50 -7.36 -43.58
C GLU A 266 -21.83 -7.53 -42.08
N VAL A 267 -21.11 -6.84 -41.18
CA VAL A 267 -21.27 -6.97 -39.71
C VAL A 267 -21.71 -5.64 -39.09
N GLN A 268 -22.88 -5.61 -38.43
CA GLN A 268 -23.36 -4.46 -37.64
C GLN A 268 -22.86 -4.53 -36.18
N LYS A 269 -22.68 -3.38 -35.51
CA LYS A 269 -21.99 -3.26 -34.22
C LYS A 269 -22.97 -2.99 -33.07
N ASP A 270 -22.96 -3.84 -32.04
CA ASP A 270 -23.66 -3.64 -30.77
C ASP A 270 -22.84 -2.77 -29.79
N GLU A 271 -23.51 -1.83 -29.11
CA GLU A 271 -22.93 -0.98 -28.07
C GLU A 271 -23.08 -1.64 -26.69
N SER A 272 -21.97 -2.10 -26.09
CA SER A 272 -21.94 -2.49 -24.68
C SER A 272 -20.69 -1.98 -23.95
N LYS A 273 -20.95 -1.38 -22.79
CA LYS A 273 -20.06 -0.77 -21.79
C LYS A 273 -18.73 -1.51 -21.57
N THR A 274 -17.64 -0.75 -21.48
CA THR A 274 -16.40 -1.18 -20.83
C THR A 274 -15.80 -0.03 -20.01
N THR A 275 -15.86 -0.18 -18.69
CA THR A 275 -15.00 0.49 -17.72
C THR A 275 -13.57 -0.05 -17.89
N SER A 276 -12.62 0.80 -18.25
CA SER A 276 -11.19 0.48 -18.18
C SER A 276 -10.48 1.47 -17.26
N SER A 277 -9.90 0.91 -16.19
CA SER A 277 -8.92 1.55 -15.34
C SER A 277 -7.64 1.75 -16.14
N SER A 278 -7.37 2.99 -16.57
CA SER A 278 -6.08 3.41 -17.06
C SER A 278 -5.21 3.88 -15.88
N GLU A 279 -4.07 3.24 -15.68
CA GLU A 279 -2.97 3.86 -14.95
C GLU A 279 -2.47 5.01 -15.83
N LYS A 280 -2.80 6.24 -15.39
CA LYS A 280 -2.53 7.49 -16.08
C LYS A 280 -1.18 8.02 -15.63
N ASN A 281 -0.35 8.43 -16.57
CA ASN A 281 0.61 9.50 -16.31
C ASN A 281 0.04 10.79 -16.91
N ASN A 282 -1.09 11.23 -16.34
CA ASN A 282 -1.62 12.57 -16.58
C ASN A 282 -1.25 13.38 -15.34
N ASN A 283 -0.47 14.45 -15.51
CA ASN A 283 -0.20 15.45 -14.47
C ASN A 283 -1.47 16.26 -14.09
N PHE A 284 -2.66 15.70 -14.31
CA PHE A 284 -3.97 16.32 -14.10
C PHE A 284 -4.85 15.40 -13.24
N PRO A 285 -5.44 15.88 -12.13
CA PRO A 285 -6.19 15.04 -11.20
C PRO A 285 -7.31 14.23 -11.86
N PRO A 286 -7.49 12.92 -11.55
CA PRO A 286 -8.49 12.07 -12.18
C PRO A 286 -9.92 12.62 -12.07
N PHE A 287 -10.27 13.21 -10.93
CA PHE A 287 -11.61 13.76 -10.70
C PHE A 287 -11.94 14.97 -11.58
N LEU A 288 -10.94 15.69 -12.09
CA LEU A 288 -11.15 16.81 -13.01
C LEU A 288 -11.25 16.36 -14.47
N GLN A 289 -10.84 15.13 -14.78
CA GLN A 289 -10.85 14.61 -16.14
C GLN A 289 -12.29 14.35 -16.55
N ASN A 290 -12.71 14.95 -17.66
CA ASN A 290 -14.08 14.91 -18.20
C ASN A 290 -15.12 15.76 -17.44
N LEU A 291 -14.71 16.66 -16.55
CA LEU A 291 -15.61 17.67 -15.98
C LEU A 291 -15.62 18.93 -16.85
N LYS A 292 -16.81 19.54 -16.99
CA LYS A 292 -16.91 20.90 -17.51
C LYS A 292 -16.42 21.86 -16.42
N LEU A 293 -15.24 22.43 -16.59
CA LEU A 293 -14.64 23.36 -15.64
C LEU A 293 -15.26 24.75 -15.82
N ASN A 294 -15.96 25.22 -14.79
CA ASN A 294 -16.47 26.59 -14.74
C ASN A 294 -15.53 27.47 -13.89
N GLU A 295 -15.57 28.78 -14.15
CA GLU A 295 -14.93 29.76 -13.27
C GLU A 295 -15.58 29.75 -11.88
N GLY A 296 -14.75 29.84 -10.83
CA GLY A 296 -15.20 29.90 -9.44
C GLY A 296 -15.33 28.53 -8.74
N ILE A 297 -16.04 28.54 -7.62
CA ILE A 297 -16.20 27.38 -6.74
C ILE A 297 -17.31 26.47 -7.26
N GLN A 298 -16.98 25.18 -7.41
CA GLN A 298 -17.90 24.16 -7.90
C GLN A 298 -18.15 23.14 -6.80
N THR A 299 -19.42 22.90 -6.49
CA THR A 299 -19.86 21.82 -5.61
C THR A 299 -20.12 20.56 -6.42
N CYS A 300 -19.72 19.39 -5.92
CA CYS A 300 -19.89 18.12 -6.60
C CYS A 300 -20.13 16.97 -5.61
N ASP A 301 -20.27 15.74 -6.11
CA ASP A 301 -20.35 14.53 -5.31
C ASP A 301 -19.56 13.41 -6.01
N ILE A 302 -18.23 13.58 -6.06
CA ILE A 302 -17.34 12.69 -6.82
C ILE A 302 -16.61 11.76 -5.86
N GLU A 303 -16.71 10.45 -6.06
CA GLU A 303 -15.94 9.50 -5.26
C GLU A 303 -14.43 9.70 -5.45
N VAL A 304 -13.70 9.57 -4.36
CA VAL A 304 -12.23 9.60 -4.34
C VAL A 304 -11.73 8.52 -3.38
N LYS A 305 -10.65 7.83 -3.75
CA LYS A 305 -10.06 6.77 -2.91
C LYS A 305 -8.85 7.28 -2.15
N ALA A 306 -8.58 6.69 -0.99
CA ALA A 306 -7.36 6.98 -0.24
C ALA A 306 -6.11 6.77 -1.10
N GLY A 307 -5.20 7.75 -1.11
CA GLY A 307 -3.98 7.73 -1.91
C GLY A 307 -4.17 8.16 -3.36
N GLU A 308 -5.39 8.50 -3.79
CA GLU A 308 -5.66 9.03 -5.12
C GLU A 308 -5.06 10.44 -5.27
N PHE A 309 -4.44 10.70 -6.42
CA PHE A 309 -3.83 11.99 -6.75
C PHE A 309 -4.90 13.08 -6.91
N ILE A 310 -4.78 14.17 -6.15
CA ILE A 310 -5.75 15.29 -6.17
C ILE A 310 -5.14 16.62 -6.61
N GLY A 311 -3.82 16.71 -6.75
CA GLY A 311 -3.11 17.90 -7.23
C GLY A 311 -1.64 17.87 -6.80
N TYR A 312 -0.87 18.87 -7.23
CA TYR A 312 0.47 19.14 -6.73
C TYR A 312 0.43 20.26 -5.70
N VAL A 313 1.54 20.43 -4.97
CA VAL A 313 1.78 21.67 -4.24
C VAL A 313 1.79 22.86 -5.21
N GLY A 314 1.07 23.93 -4.87
CA GLY A 314 1.04 25.17 -5.63
C GLY A 314 1.81 26.29 -4.93
N LYS A 315 1.89 27.43 -5.60
CA LYS A 315 2.59 28.61 -5.07
C LYS A 315 1.90 29.10 -3.81
N GLN A 316 2.70 29.41 -2.79
CA GLN A 316 2.22 30.04 -1.57
C GLN A 316 2.96 31.36 -1.26
N GLY A 317 4.17 31.54 -1.82
CA GLY A 317 4.92 32.79 -1.83
C GLY A 317 5.28 33.30 -0.43
N LEU A 318 6.55 33.17 -0.04
CA LEU A 318 7.05 33.71 1.22
C LEU A 318 7.85 34.98 1.00
N PHE A 319 7.86 35.88 1.98
CA PHE A 319 8.62 37.13 1.89
C PHE A 319 10.12 36.89 1.62
N ASN A 320 10.67 35.81 2.18
CA ASN A 320 12.08 35.43 2.01
C ASN A 320 12.32 34.42 0.87
N ASP A 321 11.27 33.86 0.28
CA ASP A 321 11.34 32.88 -0.81
C ASP A 321 10.13 33.02 -1.73
N GLU A 322 10.31 33.73 -2.84
CA GLU A 322 9.24 33.95 -3.81
C GLU A 322 8.78 32.68 -4.54
N ASN A 323 9.61 31.62 -4.56
CA ASN A 323 9.31 30.37 -5.24
C ASN A 323 8.73 29.31 -4.29
N TYR A 324 8.45 29.68 -3.03
CA TYR A 324 7.94 28.78 -2.04
C TYR A 324 6.59 28.17 -2.46
N CYS A 325 6.57 26.84 -2.53
CA CYS A 325 5.40 26.05 -2.91
C CYS A 325 5.03 25.09 -1.80
N ALA A 326 3.77 25.15 -1.39
CA ALA A 326 3.21 24.29 -0.37
C ALA A 326 1.69 24.15 -0.52
N ALA A 327 1.16 22.99 -0.19
CA ALA A 327 -0.28 22.78 -0.04
C ALA A 327 -0.64 22.81 1.45
N HIS A 328 -1.63 23.63 1.85
CA HIS A 328 -2.16 23.59 3.23
C HIS A 328 -3.23 22.51 3.31
N ILE A 329 -3.05 21.54 4.22
CA ILE A 329 -3.99 20.45 4.44
C ILE A 329 -4.55 20.49 5.86
N GLU A 330 -5.86 20.47 5.99
CA GLU A 330 -6.59 20.39 7.27
C GLU A 330 -7.41 19.10 7.35
N VAL A 331 -7.55 18.53 8.55
CA VAL A 331 -8.49 17.45 8.85
C VAL A 331 -9.36 17.86 10.02
N PHE A 332 -10.67 17.89 9.83
CA PHE A 332 -11.58 18.42 10.84
C PHE A 332 -12.97 17.80 10.82
N THR A 333 -13.71 18.00 11.90
CA THR A 333 -15.08 17.49 12.04
C THR A 333 -15.94 18.42 12.90
N PRO A 334 -17.23 18.60 12.56
CA PRO A 334 -18.18 19.31 13.41
C PRO A 334 -18.70 18.44 14.56
N ASP A 335 -18.42 17.12 14.53
CA ASP A 335 -18.95 16.16 15.51
C ASP A 335 -18.17 16.22 16.84
N ASN A 336 -18.78 15.72 17.91
CA ASN A 336 -18.19 15.75 19.25
C ASN A 336 -16.99 14.81 19.37
N MET A 337 -15.79 15.36 19.47
CA MET A 337 -14.55 14.57 19.61
C MET A 337 -14.21 14.17 21.05
N GLU A 338 -14.80 14.76 22.09
CA GLU A 338 -14.50 14.38 23.47
C GLU A 338 -14.89 12.93 23.76
N ASP A 339 -16.11 12.56 23.34
CA ASP A 339 -16.64 11.21 23.50
C ASP A 339 -15.95 10.19 22.59
N PHE A 340 -15.61 10.62 21.36
CA PHE A 340 -14.91 9.80 20.38
C PHE A 340 -13.49 9.47 20.84
N ILE A 341 -12.70 10.48 21.23
CA ILE A 341 -11.32 10.30 21.71
C ILE A 341 -11.27 9.51 23.02
N ALA A 342 -12.27 9.68 23.89
CA ALA A 342 -12.40 8.89 25.11
C ALA A 342 -12.97 7.48 24.89
N ASN A 343 -13.29 7.10 23.65
CA ASN A 343 -13.92 5.84 23.29
C ASN A 343 -15.16 5.49 24.14
N LYS A 344 -16.05 6.47 24.42
CA LYS A 344 -17.20 6.24 25.32
C LYS A 344 -18.20 5.20 24.79
N LYS A 345 -18.20 4.92 23.48
CA LYS A 345 -19.04 3.91 22.84
C LYS A 345 -18.41 2.51 22.86
N ASP A 346 -17.22 2.35 23.43
CA ASP A 346 -16.47 1.08 23.49
C ASP A 346 -16.28 0.45 22.10
N ASP A 347 -15.96 1.31 21.12
CA ASP A 347 -15.63 0.86 19.76
C ASP A 347 -14.43 -0.10 19.84
N GLY A 348 -14.51 -1.21 19.11
CA GLY A 348 -13.48 -2.25 19.11
C GLY A 348 -13.27 -2.94 20.46
N LYS A 349 -14.34 -3.14 21.25
CA LYS A 349 -14.34 -3.92 22.51
C LYS A 349 -13.67 -5.31 22.40
N ASN A 350 -13.76 -5.93 21.22
CA ASN A 350 -13.18 -7.23 20.89
C ASN A 350 -11.84 -7.14 20.13
N GLU A 351 -11.30 -5.94 19.93
CA GLU A 351 -10.11 -5.65 19.10
C GLU A 351 -8.94 -5.13 19.97
N LYS A 352 -8.75 -5.74 21.13
CA LYS A 352 -7.75 -5.34 22.13
C LYS A 352 -6.38 -5.93 21.80
N PHE A 353 -5.68 -5.30 20.86
CA PHE A 353 -4.39 -5.79 20.34
C PHE A 353 -3.18 -5.01 20.86
N PHE A 354 -3.40 -3.97 21.65
CA PHE A 354 -2.33 -3.08 22.11
C PHE A 354 -2.07 -3.26 23.60
N ILE A 355 -0.80 -3.17 23.98
CA ILE A 355 -0.32 -3.17 25.37
C ILE A 355 0.58 -1.96 25.59
N GLU A 356 0.58 -1.46 26.82
CA GLU A 356 1.47 -0.41 27.26
C GLU A 356 2.61 -0.98 28.11
N LEU A 357 3.85 -0.77 27.66
CA LEU A 357 5.03 -1.04 28.45
C LEU A 357 5.48 0.26 29.13
N LYS A 358 5.58 0.23 30.46
CA LYS A 358 5.96 1.39 31.26
C LYS A 358 7.45 1.68 31.10
N LYS A 359 7.84 2.94 31.33
CA LYS A 359 9.25 3.32 31.52
C LYS A 359 9.90 2.38 32.53
N GLY A 360 11.06 1.87 32.16
CA GLY A 360 11.85 0.96 32.95
C GLY A 360 11.55 -0.52 32.73
N THR A 361 10.51 -0.89 31.97
CA THR A 361 10.27 -2.31 31.64
C THR A 361 11.55 -2.96 31.13
N LEU A 362 11.90 -4.12 31.68
CA LEU A 362 13.08 -4.87 31.26
C LEU A 362 12.72 -5.73 30.05
N LEU A 363 13.56 -5.65 29.02
CA LEU A 363 13.55 -6.52 27.86
C LEU A 363 14.69 -7.51 28.01
N PHE A 364 14.35 -8.79 28.05
CA PHE A 364 15.29 -9.88 28.29
C PHE A 364 15.76 -10.48 26.97
N PRO A 365 17.07 -10.66 26.73
CA PRO A 365 17.55 -11.34 25.54
C PRO A 365 17.32 -12.85 25.60
N TYR A 366 17.21 -13.41 26.82
CA TYR A 366 16.92 -14.81 27.12
C TYR A 366 16.36 -14.92 28.55
N ILE A 367 15.85 -16.11 28.87
CA ILE A 367 15.52 -16.51 30.23
C ILE A 367 16.24 -17.83 30.51
N GLU A 368 17.28 -17.79 31.33
CA GLU A 368 18.08 -18.96 31.74
C GLU A 368 17.46 -19.64 32.98
N THR A 369 17.69 -20.94 33.13
CA THR A 369 17.21 -21.78 34.23
C THR A 369 18.38 -22.32 35.04
N HIS A 370 18.11 -22.82 36.24
CA HIS A 370 19.12 -23.44 37.11
C HIS A 370 19.25 -24.96 36.91
N TYR A 371 18.65 -25.52 35.86
CA TYR A 371 18.73 -26.94 35.57
C TYR A 371 20.09 -27.30 34.99
N VAL A 372 20.66 -28.40 35.48
CA VAL A 372 21.74 -29.11 34.81
C VAL A 372 21.15 -30.34 34.13
N ILE A 373 21.34 -30.45 32.82
CA ILE A 373 20.98 -31.66 32.06
C ILE A 373 22.24 -32.49 31.93
N HIS A 374 22.37 -33.52 32.77
CA HIS A 374 23.50 -34.42 32.68
C HIS A 374 23.51 -35.16 31.34
N LYS A 375 24.71 -35.46 30.81
CA LYS A 375 24.89 -36.15 29.51
C LYS A 375 24.15 -37.48 29.37
N GLN A 376 23.82 -38.11 30.49
CA GLN A 376 23.10 -39.39 30.56
C GLN A 376 21.58 -39.22 30.37
N VAL A 377 21.06 -38.01 30.55
CA VAL A 377 19.64 -37.67 30.40
C VAL A 377 19.27 -37.69 28.92
N LYS A 378 18.29 -38.53 28.55
CA LYS A 378 17.75 -38.53 27.18
C LYS A 378 16.81 -37.34 26.99
N VAL A 379 17.02 -36.62 25.90
CA VAL A 379 16.20 -35.47 25.52
C VAL A 379 15.69 -35.65 24.09
N LYS A 380 14.43 -35.29 23.85
CA LYS A 380 13.83 -35.31 22.51
C LYS A 380 13.87 -33.90 21.93
N ILE A 381 14.48 -33.73 20.77
CA ILE A 381 14.54 -32.42 20.09
C ILE A 381 13.17 -32.14 19.48
N LEU A 382 12.54 -31.05 19.90
CA LEU A 382 11.22 -30.62 19.43
C LEU A 382 11.30 -29.67 18.25
N GLN A 383 12.25 -28.74 18.26
CA GLN A 383 12.51 -27.80 17.16
C GLN A 383 13.92 -27.22 17.29
N ILE A 384 14.41 -26.61 16.21
CA ILE A 384 15.69 -25.87 16.18
C ILE A 384 15.41 -24.47 15.62
N ASP A 385 15.80 -23.43 16.36
CA ASP A 385 15.75 -22.02 15.95
C ASP A 385 17.16 -21.42 16.07
N GLY A 386 17.86 -21.29 14.93
CA GLY A 386 19.25 -20.87 14.87
C GLY A 386 20.19 -21.81 15.66
N ASP A 387 20.97 -21.23 16.57
CA ASP A 387 21.96 -21.96 17.39
C ASP A 387 21.35 -22.75 18.56
N TYR A 388 20.04 -22.68 18.75
CA TYR A 388 19.35 -23.27 19.90
C TYR A 388 18.29 -24.29 19.47
N ALA A 389 18.16 -25.33 20.27
CA ALA A 389 17.16 -26.39 20.11
C ALA A 389 16.20 -26.39 21.30
N GLU A 390 14.89 -26.43 21.03
CA GLU A 390 13.90 -26.78 22.04
C GLU A 390 13.92 -28.29 22.22
N ILE A 391 13.98 -28.73 23.46
CA ILE A 391 14.04 -30.12 23.86
C ILE A 391 12.91 -30.46 24.84
N GLU A 392 12.44 -31.69 24.77
CA GLU A 392 11.58 -32.32 25.77
C GLU A 392 12.39 -33.31 26.61
N LEU A 393 12.38 -33.11 27.92
CA LEU A 393 12.96 -34.00 28.91
C LEU A 393 12.07 -35.23 29.06
N LEU A 394 12.67 -36.41 28.87
CA LEU A 394 11.99 -37.70 29.00
C LEU A 394 11.97 -38.23 30.43
N GLN A 395 12.59 -37.50 31.36
CA GLN A 395 12.63 -37.79 32.79
C GLN A 395 12.55 -36.48 33.58
N GLU A 396 12.09 -36.55 34.83
CA GLU A 396 12.09 -35.39 35.71
C GLU A 396 13.52 -35.03 36.12
N LEU A 397 13.86 -33.75 36.00
CA LEU A 397 15.09 -33.20 36.56
C LEU A 397 14.82 -32.72 37.97
N LYS A 398 15.71 -33.08 38.90
CA LYS A 398 15.74 -32.44 40.21
C LYS A 398 16.53 -31.12 40.06
N PRO A 399 15.98 -29.98 40.49
CA PRO A 399 16.72 -28.72 40.47
C PRO A 399 17.98 -28.85 41.32
N THR A 400 19.10 -28.30 40.83
CA THR A 400 20.37 -28.30 41.54
C THR A 400 20.27 -27.42 42.78
N PRO A 401 20.71 -27.87 43.98
CA PRO A 401 20.72 -27.03 45.18
C PRO A 401 21.56 -25.77 44.97
N MET A 402 21.00 -24.61 45.34
CA MET A 402 21.61 -23.31 45.09
C MET A 402 22.80 -23.07 46.05
N ASN A 403 24.00 -23.47 45.66
CA ASN A 403 25.22 -23.26 46.44
C ASN A 403 25.77 -21.83 46.29
N LYS A 404 25.04 -20.84 46.81
CA LYS A 404 25.51 -19.54 47.36
C LYS A 404 24.32 -18.58 47.51
N PRO A 405 24.05 -18.05 48.72
CA PRO A 405 23.09 -16.97 48.92
C PRO A 405 23.70 -15.65 48.45
N GLY A 406 23.72 -15.43 47.13
CA GLY A 406 24.04 -14.15 46.51
C GLY A 406 22.75 -13.40 46.17
N TRP A 407 22.27 -12.56 47.08
CA TRP A 407 21.34 -11.45 46.83
C TRP A 407 19.97 -11.71 46.15
N PHE A 408 19.39 -12.91 46.23
CA PHE A 408 17.97 -13.10 45.88
C PHE A 408 17.31 -14.09 46.84
N ALA A 409 16.97 -13.61 48.04
CA ALA A 409 16.28 -14.39 49.07
C ALA A 409 14.76 -14.44 48.81
N HIS A 410 14.25 -15.67 48.74
CA HIS A 410 12.93 -16.21 49.15
C HIS A 410 11.64 -15.38 49.08
N ASP A 411 10.65 -15.99 48.43
CA ASP A 411 9.22 -16.03 48.79
C ASP A 411 8.58 -14.75 49.32
N SER A 412 8.50 -13.73 48.47
CA SER A 412 7.43 -12.72 48.48
C SER A 412 7.54 -11.87 47.21
N ILE A 413 6.44 -11.27 46.78
CA ILE A 413 6.45 -10.25 45.72
C ILE A 413 7.42 -9.13 46.14
N PHE A 414 8.57 -8.98 45.48
CA PHE A 414 9.51 -7.88 45.76
C PHE A 414 9.40 -6.77 44.73
N TRP A 415 9.11 -5.56 45.23
CA TRP A 415 9.27 -4.31 44.51
C TRP A 415 10.69 -3.79 44.73
N PHE A 416 11.49 -3.69 43.67
CA PHE A 416 12.68 -2.84 43.69
C PHE A 416 12.38 -1.60 42.86
N LYS A 417 12.24 -0.43 43.52
CA LYS A 417 12.16 0.89 42.89
C LYS A 417 11.31 0.88 41.60
N ASP A 418 10.02 0.59 41.78
CA ASP A 418 8.97 0.75 40.77
C ASP A 418 8.88 -0.30 39.65
N GLN A 419 9.48 -1.49 39.79
CA GLN A 419 9.41 -2.55 38.77
C GLN A 419 8.91 -3.90 39.30
N CYS A 420 7.98 -4.51 38.57
CA CYS A 420 7.45 -5.84 38.83
C CYS A 420 8.43 -6.90 38.27
N MET A 421 9.14 -7.60 39.15
CA MET A 421 9.76 -8.88 38.79
C MET A 421 8.75 -9.99 39.11
N VAL A 422 8.17 -10.59 38.08
CA VAL A 422 7.29 -11.76 38.26
C VAL A 422 8.13 -12.94 38.73
N MET A 423 7.61 -13.68 39.71
CA MET A 423 8.19 -14.91 40.25
C MET A 423 8.56 -15.89 39.13
N ILE A 424 9.86 -16.01 38.85
CA ILE A 424 10.37 -17.02 37.92
C ILE A 424 10.42 -18.41 38.61
N ASP A 425 10.39 -18.47 39.95
CA ASP A 425 10.55 -19.72 40.70
C ASP A 425 9.40 -20.73 40.51
N ALA A 426 8.16 -20.26 40.39
CA ALA A 426 7.01 -21.11 40.04
C ALA A 426 7.07 -21.63 38.60
N MET A 427 7.74 -20.91 37.68
CA MET A 427 7.91 -21.30 36.27
C MET A 427 8.95 -22.41 36.07
N TYR A 428 9.85 -22.61 37.04
CA TYR A 428 10.91 -23.61 36.94
C TYR A 428 10.44 -25.00 37.36
N LYS A 429 9.43 -25.16 38.22
CA LYS A 429 9.01 -26.48 38.72
C LYS A 429 8.38 -27.35 37.62
N ASN A 430 8.88 -28.57 37.46
CA ASN A 430 8.32 -29.64 36.62
C ASN A 430 8.23 -29.36 35.10
N ARG A 431 9.10 -28.48 34.58
CA ARG A 431 9.17 -28.19 33.15
C ARG A 431 9.81 -29.34 32.38
N LYS A 432 9.07 -29.87 31.40
CA LYS A 432 9.61 -30.84 30.44
C LYS A 432 10.22 -30.18 29.21
N LYS A 433 9.83 -28.96 28.85
CA LYS A 433 10.32 -28.28 27.64
C LYS A 433 11.28 -27.16 27.97
N LEU A 434 12.47 -27.22 27.39
CA LEU A 434 13.58 -26.30 27.65
C LEU A 434 14.36 -26.06 26.35
N TRP A 435 15.19 -25.02 26.33
CA TRP A 435 16.06 -24.68 25.21
C TRP A 435 17.52 -24.86 25.60
N VAL A 436 18.32 -25.41 24.70
CA VAL A 436 19.77 -25.62 24.88
C VAL A 436 20.51 -25.28 23.59
N LYS A 437 21.83 -25.09 23.66
CA LYS A 437 22.61 -24.85 22.45
C LYS A 437 22.68 -26.13 21.62
N THR A 438 22.32 -26.06 20.35
CA THR A 438 22.23 -27.23 19.46
C THR A 438 23.56 -28.00 19.39
N SER A 439 24.69 -27.30 19.44
CA SER A 439 26.02 -27.91 19.44
C SER A 439 26.29 -28.86 20.62
N GLN A 440 25.57 -28.73 21.74
CA GLN A 440 25.72 -29.59 22.92
C GLN A 440 24.95 -30.91 22.81
N LEU A 441 24.16 -31.08 21.74
CA LEU A 441 23.33 -32.27 21.49
C LEU A 441 23.96 -33.26 20.49
N GLY A 442 25.16 -32.97 19.98
CA GLY A 442 25.86 -33.81 19.02
C GLY A 442 25.65 -33.39 17.56
N SER A 443 26.57 -33.80 16.69
CA SER A 443 26.49 -33.59 15.23
C SER A 443 25.24 -34.22 14.58
N ASN A 444 24.61 -35.18 15.27
CA ASN A 444 23.39 -35.86 14.83
C ASN A 444 22.09 -35.20 15.33
N ALA A 445 22.16 -34.04 15.99
CA ALA A 445 21.00 -33.32 16.51
C ALA A 445 20.05 -32.90 15.38
N GLN A 446 18.84 -33.49 15.37
CA GLN A 446 17.80 -33.23 14.38
C GLN A 446 16.43 -33.24 15.06
N VAL A 447 15.51 -32.42 14.57
CA VAL A 447 14.12 -32.36 15.06
C VAL A 447 13.48 -33.75 15.07
N GLY A 448 12.77 -34.07 16.15
CA GLY A 448 12.12 -35.35 16.39
C GLY A 448 13.01 -36.44 16.98
N LYS A 449 14.35 -36.31 16.93
CA LYS A 449 15.26 -37.33 17.47
C LYS A 449 15.38 -37.24 18.99
N THR A 450 15.53 -38.41 19.60
CA THR A 450 15.96 -38.53 21.01
C THR A 450 17.46 -38.74 21.05
N VAL A 451 18.16 -37.87 21.77
CA VAL A 451 19.62 -37.90 21.89
C VAL A 451 20.04 -37.76 23.35
N ASN A 452 21.28 -38.15 23.61
CA ASN A 452 21.99 -37.81 24.83
C ASN A 452 22.88 -36.60 24.54
N PRO A 453 22.94 -35.59 25.42
CA PRO A 453 23.93 -34.51 25.29
C PRO A 453 25.36 -35.06 25.22
N ILE A 454 26.25 -34.36 24.52
CA ILE A 454 27.67 -34.75 24.42
C ILE A 454 28.37 -34.59 25.79
N GLU A 455 27.91 -33.62 26.57
CA GLU A 455 28.41 -33.23 27.88
C GLU A 455 27.28 -32.72 28.76
N ASP A 456 27.55 -32.52 30.05
CA ASP A 456 26.57 -31.94 30.98
C ASP A 456 26.24 -30.50 30.55
N ILE A 457 24.96 -30.22 30.31
CA ILE A 457 24.49 -28.90 29.90
C ILE A 457 24.13 -28.11 31.15
N THR A 458 24.92 -27.10 31.45
CA THR A 458 24.71 -26.19 32.60
C THR A 458 23.97 -24.92 32.23
N LYS A 459 23.93 -24.57 30.94
CA LYS A 459 23.21 -23.40 30.41
C LYS A 459 21.95 -23.85 29.68
N VAL A 460 20.84 -23.80 30.40
CA VAL A 460 19.54 -24.28 29.93
C VAL A 460 18.54 -23.13 30.02
N TYR A 461 17.73 -22.91 29.00
CA TYR A 461 16.90 -21.73 28.86
C TYR A 461 15.40 -22.06 28.80
N LEU A 462 14.56 -21.20 29.36
CA LEU A 462 13.12 -21.16 29.07
C LEU A 462 12.86 -20.45 27.74
N ILE A 463 13.62 -19.39 27.49
CA ILE A 463 13.60 -18.60 26.26
C ILE A 463 15.04 -18.47 25.78
N PRO A 464 15.38 -18.95 24.57
CA PRO A 464 16.76 -18.96 24.10
C PRO A 464 17.27 -17.53 23.81
N PRO A 465 18.59 -17.30 23.90
CA PRO A 465 19.23 -16.05 23.49
C PRO A 465 18.85 -15.58 22.09
N GLN A 466 18.37 -14.33 22.00
CA GLN A 466 18.05 -13.64 20.76
C GLN A 466 18.48 -12.17 20.82
N GLY A 467 19.00 -11.65 19.71
CA GLY A 467 19.41 -10.24 19.59
C GLY A 467 20.56 -9.86 20.53
N SER A 468 20.40 -8.74 21.23
CA SER A 468 21.32 -8.19 22.23
C SER A 468 21.79 -9.24 23.22
N LYS A 469 23.03 -9.12 23.69
CA LYS A 469 23.57 -10.02 24.74
C LYS A 469 23.22 -9.57 26.16
N LYS A 470 22.59 -8.40 26.31
CA LYS A 470 22.29 -7.77 27.60
C LYS A 470 20.83 -7.36 27.67
N ASN A 471 20.29 -7.41 28.89
CA ASN A 471 18.98 -6.85 29.20
C ASN A 471 18.96 -5.37 28.83
N GLN A 472 17.87 -4.95 28.20
CA GLN A 472 17.62 -3.55 27.94
C GLN A 472 16.53 -3.06 28.88
N LYS A 473 16.64 -1.81 29.31
CA LYS A 473 15.66 -1.18 30.17
C LYS A 473 15.02 -0.04 29.39
N LEU A 474 13.71 -0.07 29.20
CA LEU A 474 13.03 1.02 28.50
C LEU A 474 13.28 2.34 29.21
N ASN A 475 13.73 3.37 28.48
CA ASN A 475 13.93 4.71 29.05
C ASN A 475 12.62 5.53 29.13
N LYS A 476 11.55 5.07 28.47
CA LYS A 476 10.22 5.69 28.41
C LYS A 476 9.10 4.67 28.21
N ARG A 477 7.85 5.16 28.26
CA ARG A 477 6.65 4.38 27.95
C ARG A 477 6.58 4.06 26.46
N ILE A 478 6.21 2.82 26.11
CA ILE A 478 6.03 2.38 24.72
C ILE A 478 4.67 1.69 24.59
N ILE A 479 3.97 1.93 23.48
CA ILE A 479 2.77 1.18 23.10
C ILE A 479 3.18 0.14 22.07
N VAL A 480 2.85 -1.12 22.33
CA VAL A 480 3.18 -2.26 21.47
C VAL A 480 1.91 -2.79 20.84
N ASP A 481 1.93 -2.95 19.52
CA ASP A 481 0.93 -3.72 18.79
C ASP A 481 1.34 -5.20 18.82
N LEU A 482 0.61 -6.01 19.60
CA LEU A 482 0.93 -7.42 19.80
C LEU A 482 0.84 -8.24 18.50
N ARG A 483 0.12 -7.75 17.48
CA ARG A 483 0.06 -8.38 16.15
C ARG A 483 1.38 -8.25 15.38
N GLN A 484 2.17 -7.23 15.69
CA GLN A 484 3.48 -7.00 15.08
C GLN A 484 4.61 -7.75 15.79
N CYS A 485 4.36 -8.30 16.99
CA CYS A 485 5.30 -9.16 17.69
C CYS A 485 5.42 -10.52 16.99
N ARG A 486 6.43 -10.66 16.12
CA ARG A 486 6.66 -11.85 15.28
C ARG A 486 6.92 -13.13 16.07
N LYS A 487 7.44 -13.03 17.30
CA LYS A 487 7.71 -14.18 18.18
C LYS A 487 6.94 -14.03 19.48
N LYS A 488 6.32 -15.13 19.90
CA LYS A 488 5.66 -15.27 21.19
C LYS A 488 5.94 -16.64 21.78
N MET A 489 6.03 -16.71 23.10
CA MET A 489 6.13 -17.97 23.85
C MET A 489 5.08 -17.96 24.94
N THR A 490 4.44 -19.08 25.21
CA THR A 490 3.43 -19.16 26.26
C THR A 490 3.71 -20.37 27.13
N PHE A 491 3.75 -20.13 28.43
CA PHE A 491 4.00 -21.15 29.42
C PHE A 491 3.35 -20.76 30.76
N ASP A 492 2.73 -21.71 31.45
CA ASP A 492 1.96 -21.51 32.68
C ASP A 492 0.94 -20.35 32.62
N LYS A 493 0.20 -20.27 31.50
CA LYS A 493 -0.77 -19.20 31.19
C LYS A 493 -0.16 -17.79 31.08
N GLN A 494 1.17 -17.67 31.07
CA GLN A 494 1.89 -16.42 30.86
C GLN A 494 2.44 -16.37 29.45
N THR A 495 2.25 -15.25 28.78
CA THR A 495 2.70 -15.05 27.40
C THR A 495 3.83 -14.04 27.36
N TRP A 496 4.92 -14.42 26.72
CA TRP A 496 6.06 -13.55 26.43
C TRP A 496 6.04 -13.17 24.97
N TYR A 497 6.35 -11.93 24.68
CA TYR A 497 6.45 -11.39 23.32
C TYR A 497 7.85 -10.86 23.09
N TYR A 498 8.39 -11.11 21.89
CA TYR A 498 9.64 -10.49 21.47
C TYR A 498 9.34 -9.15 20.82
N LEU A 499 9.91 -8.09 21.41
CA LEU A 499 9.80 -6.73 20.91
C LEU A 499 11.06 -6.38 20.13
N VAL A 500 10.86 -5.75 18.96
CA VAL A 500 11.87 -4.91 18.32
C VAL A 500 11.21 -3.56 18.12
N HIS A 501 11.75 -2.53 18.75
CA HIS A 501 11.19 -1.19 18.72
C HIS A 501 12.29 -0.17 18.59
N THR A 502 12.04 0.87 17.81
CA THR A 502 12.99 1.97 17.63
C THR A 502 12.30 3.24 18.05
N SER A 503 12.96 4.02 18.90
CA SER A 503 12.38 5.23 19.48
C SER A 503 13.41 6.34 19.57
N TYR A 504 13.00 7.57 19.31
CA TYR A 504 13.88 8.73 19.46
C TYR A 504 13.98 9.13 20.95
N ASP A 505 15.19 9.25 21.50
CA ASP A 505 15.44 9.72 22.86
C ASP A 505 16.62 10.69 22.88
N SER A 506 16.44 11.85 23.53
CA SER A 506 17.51 12.82 23.77
C SER A 506 18.32 13.22 22.52
N GLY A 507 17.68 13.26 21.35
CA GLY A 507 18.35 13.60 20.08
C GLY A 507 18.91 12.41 19.28
N HIS A 508 18.74 11.17 19.76
CA HIS A 508 19.28 9.97 19.12
C HIS A 508 18.24 8.87 18.97
N LEU A 509 18.43 8.02 17.95
CA LEU A 509 17.59 6.87 17.71
C LEU A 509 18.04 5.71 18.60
N GLU A 510 17.23 5.35 19.60
CA GLU A 510 17.46 4.18 20.43
C GLU A 510 16.69 2.96 19.92
N LYS A 511 17.39 1.83 19.81
CA LYS A 511 16.79 0.55 19.45
C LYS A 511 16.63 -0.33 20.67
N TYR A 512 15.38 -0.66 20.96
CA TYR A 512 14.94 -1.62 21.96
C TYR A 512 14.72 -2.99 21.34
N GLU A 513 15.34 -4.03 21.91
CA GLU A 513 15.05 -5.41 21.53
C GLU A 513 15.12 -6.37 22.72
N GLY A 514 14.19 -7.31 22.76
CA GLY A 514 14.15 -8.37 23.77
C GLY A 514 12.73 -8.84 24.10
N TRP A 515 12.66 -9.89 24.91
CA TRP A 515 11.45 -10.49 25.41
C TRP A 515 10.90 -9.69 26.58
N PHE A 516 9.60 -9.41 26.55
CA PHE A 516 8.86 -8.90 27.70
C PHE A 516 7.72 -9.85 28.05
N LEU A 517 7.40 -9.90 29.34
CA LEU A 517 6.26 -10.66 29.84
C LEU A 517 5.02 -9.80 29.74
N ASP A 518 3.98 -10.35 29.11
CA ASP A 518 2.64 -9.80 29.19
C ASP A 518 2.05 -10.09 30.58
N ILE A 519 2.32 -9.18 31.50
CA ILE A 519 1.73 -9.15 32.84
C ILE A 519 0.41 -8.38 32.87
N SER A 520 0.07 -7.69 31.79
CA SER A 520 -1.09 -6.79 31.80
C SER A 520 -2.32 -7.56 31.33
N ASN A 521 -3.33 -7.64 32.18
CA ASN A 521 -4.68 -7.95 31.70
C ASN A 521 -5.35 -6.73 31.02
N GLU A 522 -4.58 -5.66 30.77
CA GLU A 522 -5.05 -4.37 30.27
C GLU A 522 -4.73 -4.16 28.79
N HIS A 523 -5.00 -5.17 27.95
CA HIS A 523 -5.00 -4.94 26.52
C HIS A 523 -6.06 -3.90 26.16
N PHE A 524 -5.74 -3.03 25.22
CA PHE A 524 -6.64 -1.97 24.79
C PHE A 524 -6.74 -1.91 23.27
N SER A 525 -7.78 -1.23 22.82
CA SER A 525 -8.14 -1.13 21.41
C SER A 525 -7.50 0.09 20.75
N ALA A 526 -7.35 0.06 19.42
CA ALA A 526 -6.93 1.23 18.64
C ALA A 526 -7.90 2.42 18.78
N TYR A 527 -9.14 2.18 19.22
CA TYR A 527 -10.12 3.23 19.46
C TYR A 527 -9.88 4.02 20.75
N ASP A 528 -9.01 3.58 21.66
CA ASP A 528 -8.60 4.39 22.82
C ASP A 528 -7.50 5.40 22.41
N TRP A 529 -7.91 6.48 21.74
CA TRP A 529 -6.98 7.47 21.20
C TRP A 529 -6.18 8.17 22.32
N LYS A 530 -6.76 8.29 23.53
CA LYS A 530 -6.05 8.83 24.71
C LYS A 530 -4.80 8.01 25.05
N LYS A 531 -4.89 6.68 24.97
CA LYS A 531 -3.70 5.82 25.18
C LYS A 531 -2.60 6.14 24.18
N PHE A 532 -2.93 6.47 22.94
CA PHE A 532 -1.97 6.89 21.90
C PHE A 532 -1.51 8.35 22.01
N GLY A 533 -1.92 9.07 23.05
CA GLY A 533 -1.46 10.43 23.37
C GLY A 533 -2.42 11.54 22.94
N PHE A 534 -3.56 11.22 22.30
CA PHE A 534 -4.50 12.23 21.85
C PHE A 534 -5.22 12.92 23.02
N LYS A 535 -5.32 14.25 22.94
CA LYS A 535 -5.97 15.09 23.94
C LYS A 535 -6.80 16.17 23.27
N THR A 536 -8.01 16.39 23.77
CA THR A 536 -8.89 17.46 23.32
C THR A 536 -8.56 18.76 24.04
N TYR A 537 -8.63 19.87 23.31
CA TYR A 537 -8.49 21.22 23.83
C TYR A 537 -9.62 22.07 23.27
N ASP A 538 -10.45 22.66 24.14
CA ASP A 538 -11.34 23.73 23.71
C ASP A 538 -10.50 25.01 23.63
N ALA A 539 -10.35 25.46 22.39
CA ALA A 539 -9.44 26.53 22.01
C ALA A 539 -10.11 27.91 22.08
N GLU A 540 -11.35 27.95 22.61
CA GLU A 540 -12.22 29.13 22.72
C GLU A 540 -12.54 29.75 21.34
N ALA A 541 -13.43 30.75 21.29
CA ALA A 541 -13.86 31.37 20.03
C ALA A 541 -12.86 32.42 19.48
N HIS A 542 -11.62 32.42 19.96
CA HIS A 542 -10.62 33.42 19.62
C HIS A 542 -9.87 33.05 18.32
N ARG A 543 -9.63 34.04 17.44
CA ARG A 543 -8.79 33.85 16.24
C ARG A 543 -7.32 33.76 16.59
N MET A 544 -6.87 34.70 17.42
CA MET A 544 -5.52 34.73 17.98
C MET A 544 -5.54 34.17 19.39
N TYR A 545 -4.49 33.45 19.73
CA TYR A 545 -4.19 33.01 21.08
C TYR A 545 -4.24 34.18 22.06
N PRO A 546 -4.91 34.02 23.23
CA PRO A 546 -4.86 35.02 24.28
C PRO A 546 -3.43 35.12 24.82
N ILE A 547 -2.73 36.19 24.44
CA ILE A 547 -1.37 36.54 24.85
C ILE A 547 -1.40 37.98 25.36
N LYS A 548 -0.91 38.20 26.58
CA LYS A 548 -0.87 39.51 27.21
C LYS A 548 -0.21 40.54 26.28
N GLY A 549 -0.90 41.64 25.99
CA GLY A 549 -0.38 42.72 25.15
C GLY A 549 -0.55 42.51 23.64
N VAL A 550 -1.01 41.34 23.19
CA VAL A 550 -1.43 41.10 21.81
C VAL A 550 -2.93 41.34 21.72
N ASN A 551 -3.39 42.12 20.73
CA ASN A 551 -4.82 42.35 20.46
C ASN A 551 -5.66 42.78 21.69
N ASN A 552 -5.05 43.52 22.62
CA ASN A 552 -5.63 43.99 23.88
C ASN A 552 -6.06 42.90 24.86
N TYR A 553 -5.48 41.70 24.82
CA TYR A 553 -5.72 40.70 25.87
C TYR A 553 -5.02 41.12 27.18
N GLU A 554 -5.78 41.11 28.28
CA GLU A 554 -5.29 41.46 29.63
C GLU A 554 -4.35 40.41 30.22
N GLY A 555 -4.44 39.16 29.74
CA GLY A 555 -3.65 38.04 30.22
C GLY A 555 -3.34 37.02 29.13
N THR A 556 -2.36 36.16 29.42
CA THR A 556 -2.02 35.00 28.59
C THR A 556 -2.78 33.78 29.10
N SER A 557 -3.43 33.02 28.21
CA SER A 557 -4.14 31.79 28.59
C SER A 557 -3.18 30.72 29.14
N ASP A 558 -3.64 29.87 30.05
CA ASP A 558 -2.78 28.84 30.67
C ASP A 558 -2.29 27.79 29.66
N PHE A 559 -3.12 27.50 28.66
CA PHE A 559 -2.70 26.70 27.52
C PHE A 559 -1.46 27.32 26.85
N ILE A 560 -1.49 28.62 26.55
CA ILE A 560 -0.41 29.31 25.85
C ILE A 560 0.82 29.51 26.71
N LYS A 561 0.67 29.75 28.02
CA LYS A 561 1.83 29.74 28.94
C LYS A 561 2.60 28.42 28.87
N LYS A 562 1.89 27.28 28.82
CA LYS A 562 2.53 25.96 28.67
C LYS A 562 3.22 25.79 27.32
N MET A 563 2.62 26.31 26.25
CA MET A 563 3.22 26.25 24.91
C MET A 563 4.47 27.13 24.82
N ILE A 564 4.42 28.36 25.34
CA ILE A 564 5.59 29.28 25.41
C ILE A 564 6.73 28.59 26.16
N ALA A 565 6.47 27.99 27.33
CA ALA A 565 7.51 27.29 28.09
C ALA A 565 8.18 26.11 27.34
N LEU A 566 7.56 25.58 26.27
CA LEU A 566 8.12 24.51 25.44
C LEU A 566 8.82 25.02 24.18
N ILE A 567 8.50 26.23 23.71
CA ILE A 567 8.90 26.77 22.41
C ILE A 567 9.92 27.91 22.56
N ASP A 568 9.70 28.81 23.52
CA ASP A 568 10.47 30.03 23.74
C ASP A 568 11.86 29.69 24.31
N THR A 569 12.83 29.59 23.41
CA THR A 569 14.21 29.23 23.71
C THR A 569 15.05 30.43 24.12
N ASN A 570 14.70 31.62 23.63
CA ASN A 570 15.43 32.86 23.90
C ASN A 570 14.91 33.61 25.14
N GLN A 571 13.80 33.13 25.73
CA GLN A 571 13.13 33.65 26.93
C GLN A 571 12.61 35.10 26.76
N ASP A 572 12.26 35.49 25.53
CA ASP A 572 11.69 36.81 25.23
C ASP A 572 10.17 36.89 25.46
N GLY A 573 9.54 35.75 25.82
CA GLY A 573 8.11 35.63 26.09
C GLY A 573 7.25 35.66 24.82
N LYS A 574 7.84 35.61 23.63
CA LYS A 574 7.18 35.61 22.33
C LYS A 574 7.26 34.23 21.70
N ILE A 575 6.32 33.96 20.80
CA ILE A 575 6.37 32.77 19.94
C ILE A 575 6.87 33.24 18.58
N GLN A 576 8.11 32.88 18.23
CA GLN A 576 8.73 33.19 16.95
C GLN A 576 8.70 31.99 15.98
N ASN A 577 8.78 32.25 14.68
CA ASN A 577 8.67 31.20 13.66
C ASN A 577 9.86 30.26 13.66
N GLU A 578 11.05 30.78 13.92
CA GLU A 578 12.30 30.03 14.02
C GLU A 578 12.27 29.05 15.21
N GLU A 579 11.71 29.49 16.33
CA GLU A 579 11.53 28.68 17.53
C GLU A 579 10.46 27.60 17.33
N LEU A 580 9.35 27.96 16.68
CA LEU A 580 8.34 26.98 16.26
C LEU A 580 8.97 25.94 15.33
N GLN A 581 9.71 26.36 14.30
CA GLN A 581 10.37 25.44 13.38
C GLN A 581 11.34 24.49 14.10
N ALA A 582 12.19 25.03 14.97
CA ALA A 582 13.13 24.25 15.77
C ALA A 582 12.40 23.27 16.72
N CYS A 583 11.26 23.70 17.27
CA CYS A 583 10.46 22.92 18.20
C CYS A 583 9.70 21.77 17.49
N TYR A 584 9.04 22.04 16.34
CA TYR A 584 8.33 21.02 15.56
C TYR A 584 9.27 19.97 14.96
N ASN A 585 10.53 20.32 14.70
CA ASN A 585 11.52 19.37 14.21
C ASN A 585 12.05 18.43 15.32
N LYS A 586 11.68 18.64 16.59
CA LYS A 586 12.02 17.72 17.69
C LYS A 586 10.93 16.62 17.81
N PRO A 587 11.27 15.32 17.66
CA PRO A 587 10.27 14.25 17.64
C PRO A 587 9.34 14.18 18.87
N GLU A 588 9.84 14.51 20.07
CA GLU A 588 9.02 14.48 21.30
C GLU A 588 7.98 15.60 21.35
N LEU A 589 8.35 16.80 20.89
CA LEU A 589 7.45 17.96 20.85
C LEU A 589 6.46 17.80 19.69
N TYR A 590 6.91 17.30 18.54
CA TYR A 590 6.03 16.90 17.45
C TYR A 590 4.99 15.87 17.90
N HIS A 591 5.42 14.82 18.60
CA HIS A 591 4.52 13.79 19.13
C HIS A 591 3.41 14.41 19.99
N THR A 592 3.77 15.41 20.79
CA THR A 592 2.82 16.14 21.65
C THR A 592 1.86 17.00 20.82
N PHE A 593 2.36 17.87 19.93
CA PHE A 593 1.53 18.80 19.17
C PHE A 593 0.62 18.11 18.17
N SER A 594 1.13 17.12 17.43
CA SER A 594 0.36 16.37 16.43
C SER A 594 -0.84 15.60 17.01
N ARG A 595 -0.85 15.36 18.33
CA ARG A 595 -1.92 14.64 19.04
C ARG A 595 -2.88 15.55 19.78
N MET A 596 -2.74 16.86 19.62
CA MET A 596 -3.72 17.81 20.13
C MET A 596 -4.91 17.83 19.18
N VAL A 597 -6.12 17.71 19.71
CA VAL A 597 -7.37 17.83 18.95
C VAL A 597 -8.03 19.13 19.39
N CYS A 598 -7.85 20.19 18.62
CA CYS A 598 -8.19 21.55 19.05
C CYS A 598 -9.53 21.98 18.46
N LYS A 599 -10.44 22.48 19.30
CA LYS A 599 -11.74 22.99 18.86
C LYS A 599 -11.72 24.50 18.70
N HIS A 600 -11.66 24.98 17.46
CA HIS A 600 -11.67 26.40 17.19
C HIS A 600 -12.50 26.74 15.95
N LYS A 601 -12.76 28.02 15.77
CA LYS A 601 -13.38 28.55 14.56
C LYS A 601 -12.42 28.43 13.37
N SER A 602 -12.93 28.03 12.22
CA SER A 602 -12.18 27.90 10.97
C SER A 602 -11.54 29.23 10.58
N GLU A 603 -10.26 29.21 10.25
CA GLU A 603 -9.53 30.42 9.85
C GLU A 603 -10.16 31.09 8.63
N TRP A 604 -10.75 30.30 7.73
CA TRP A 604 -11.38 30.75 6.49
C TRP A 604 -12.73 31.45 6.69
N SER A 605 -13.28 31.42 7.90
CA SER A 605 -14.62 31.93 8.21
C SER A 605 -14.64 33.34 8.79
N TYR A 606 -13.47 33.92 9.09
CA TYR A 606 -13.36 35.27 9.64
C TYR A 606 -13.58 36.33 8.57
N LYS A 607 -14.25 37.42 8.95
CA LYS A 607 -14.40 38.60 8.08
C LYS A 607 -13.13 39.45 8.11
N TRP A 608 -12.94 40.23 7.04
CA TRP A 608 -11.81 41.14 6.89
C TRP A 608 -11.59 42.05 8.10
N GLU A 609 -12.65 42.64 8.67
CA GLU A 609 -12.51 43.61 9.77
C GLU A 609 -11.83 43.00 10.99
N LYS A 610 -12.10 41.71 11.27
CA LYS A 610 -11.46 40.98 12.36
C LYS A 610 -10.00 40.66 12.03
N ILE A 611 -9.73 40.22 10.80
CA ILE A 611 -8.38 39.89 10.34
C ILE A 611 -7.49 41.13 10.34
N GLU A 612 -7.99 42.26 9.86
CA GLU A 612 -7.27 43.54 9.83
C GLU A 612 -6.88 43.99 11.25
N LYS A 613 -7.84 43.96 12.17
CA LYS A 613 -7.62 44.32 13.59
C LYS A 613 -6.52 43.44 14.20
N ASP A 614 -6.63 42.14 14.01
CA ASP A 614 -5.72 41.14 14.57
C ASP A 614 -4.31 41.26 13.97
N ALA A 615 -4.21 41.39 12.64
CA ALA A 615 -2.93 41.55 11.94
C ALA A 615 -2.24 42.86 12.34
N ARG A 616 -2.98 43.96 12.46
CA ARG A 616 -2.45 45.26 12.93
C ARG A 616 -1.88 45.14 14.34
N ALA A 617 -2.61 44.47 15.25
CA ALA A 617 -2.15 44.25 16.62
C ALA A 617 -0.89 43.40 16.66
N PHE A 618 -0.84 42.33 15.86
CA PHE A 618 0.35 41.49 15.72
C PHE A 618 1.58 42.27 15.25
N TYR A 619 1.45 43.08 14.18
CA TYR A 619 2.58 43.85 13.65
C TYR A 619 3.09 44.87 14.66
N LYS A 620 2.21 45.56 15.40
CA LYS A 620 2.62 46.49 16.46
C LYS A 620 3.31 45.78 17.64
N TYR A 621 2.86 44.57 17.98
CA TYR A 621 3.47 43.78 19.06
C TYR A 621 4.89 43.30 18.72
N HIS A 622 5.10 42.81 17.50
CA HIS A 622 6.41 42.30 17.06
C HIS A 622 7.36 43.38 16.60
N TYR A 623 6.84 44.48 16.04
CA TYR A 623 7.62 45.58 15.49
C TYR A 623 7.09 46.92 16.03
N PRO A 624 7.30 47.23 17.33
CA PRO A 624 6.76 48.44 17.95
C PRO A 624 7.27 49.74 17.28
N ASP A 625 8.47 49.70 16.68
CA ASP A 625 9.08 50.85 16.00
C ASP A 625 8.70 50.95 14.50
N ALA A 626 7.87 50.06 13.98
CA ALA A 626 7.45 50.10 12.57
C ALA A 626 6.52 51.31 12.32
N SER A 627 6.81 52.08 11.25
CA SER A 627 5.95 53.19 10.84
C SER A 627 4.55 52.69 10.44
N ASP A 628 3.54 53.55 10.64
CA ASP A 628 2.16 53.22 10.25
C ASP A 628 2.03 52.93 8.75
N ASP A 629 2.86 53.54 7.90
CA ASP A 629 2.85 53.27 6.46
C ASP A 629 3.37 51.87 6.12
N LYS A 630 4.40 51.39 6.84
CA LYS A 630 4.89 50.01 6.70
C LYS A 630 3.86 48.99 7.17
N ILE A 631 3.10 49.32 8.22
CA ILE A 631 1.98 48.49 8.68
C ILE A 631 0.86 48.47 7.63
N LYS A 632 0.51 49.62 7.03
CA LYS A 632 -0.50 49.70 5.95
C LYS A 632 -0.09 48.85 4.73
N GLU A 633 1.18 48.87 4.35
CA GLU A 633 1.70 48.04 3.26
C GLU A 633 1.49 46.54 3.54
N ARG A 634 1.86 46.07 4.74
CA ARG A 634 1.64 44.67 5.16
C ARG A 634 0.16 44.30 5.24
N LEU A 635 -0.70 45.23 5.67
CA LEU A 635 -2.14 45.01 5.69
C LEU A 635 -2.72 44.94 4.26
N LYS A 636 -2.17 45.68 3.30
CA LYS A 636 -2.55 45.59 1.88
C LYS A 636 -2.22 44.20 1.31
N GLU A 637 -1.03 43.67 1.58
CA GLU A 637 -0.66 42.28 1.20
C GLU A 637 -1.62 41.26 1.82
N THR A 638 -1.95 41.43 3.11
CA THR A 638 -2.89 40.57 3.82
C THR A 638 -4.31 40.66 3.24
N LYS A 639 -4.74 41.85 2.82
CA LYS A 639 -6.04 42.07 2.15
C LYS A 639 -6.11 41.34 0.81
N THR A 640 -5.07 41.44 0.00
CA THR A 640 -5.01 40.73 -1.28
C THR A 640 -5.10 39.21 -1.10
N LYS A 641 -4.40 38.65 -0.09
CA LYS A 641 -4.53 37.23 0.27
C LYS A 641 -5.95 36.87 0.71
N TYR A 642 -6.57 37.70 1.55
CA TYR A 642 -7.93 37.50 2.01
C TYR A 642 -8.92 37.44 0.84
N ASP A 643 -8.88 38.43 -0.06
CA ASP A 643 -9.80 38.52 -1.21
C ASP A 643 -9.61 37.35 -2.19
N ALA A 644 -8.39 36.82 -2.32
CA ALA A 644 -8.10 35.69 -3.18
C ALA A 644 -8.54 34.33 -2.62
N LEU A 645 -8.56 34.17 -1.29
CA LEU A 645 -8.59 32.86 -0.64
C LEU A 645 -9.82 32.60 0.23
N TYR A 646 -10.51 33.61 0.78
CA TYR A 646 -11.53 33.42 1.83
C TYR A 646 -12.97 33.33 1.30
N ASP A 647 -13.20 33.71 0.04
CA ASP A 647 -14.51 33.72 -0.62
C ASP A 647 -15.23 32.35 -0.61
N PHE A 648 -14.46 31.25 -0.69
CA PHE A 648 -15.02 29.91 -0.74
C PHE A 648 -15.87 29.57 0.49
N TRP A 649 -15.52 30.07 1.67
CA TRP A 649 -16.23 29.73 2.90
C TRP A 649 -17.70 30.15 2.85
N ALA A 650 -17.96 31.36 2.35
CA ALA A 650 -19.32 31.88 2.20
C ALA A 650 -20.14 31.03 1.23
N VAL A 651 -19.52 30.57 0.15
CA VAL A 651 -20.15 29.68 -0.83
C VAL A 651 -20.47 28.32 -0.22
N LEU A 652 -19.54 27.70 0.51
CA LEU A 652 -19.78 26.41 1.17
C LEU A 652 -20.94 26.48 2.19
N LYS A 653 -21.01 27.58 2.95
CA LYS A 653 -22.12 27.83 3.89
C LYS A 653 -23.46 28.03 3.16
N ALA A 654 -23.48 28.85 2.10
CA ALA A 654 -24.68 29.09 1.30
C ALA A 654 -25.21 27.81 0.63
N LYS A 655 -24.31 26.88 0.28
CA LYS A 655 -24.63 25.56 -0.29
C LYS A 655 -25.00 24.52 0.77
N GLY A 656 -25.00 24.88 2.05
CA GLY A 656 -25.38 23.98 3.15
C GLY A 656 -24.36 22.88 3.46
N ILE A 657 -23.12 22.98 2.94
CA ILE A 657 -22.05 22.01 3.21
C ILE A 657 -21.62 22.09 4.67
N PHE A 658 -21.48 23.31 5.20
CA PHE A 658 -21.16 23.57 6.60
C PHE A 658 -22.30 24.32 7.29
N LYS A 659 -22.73 23.78 8.44
CA LYS A 659 -23.75 24.40 9.32
C LYS A 659 -23.15 25.20 10.48
N THR A 660 -21.86 25.00 10.74
CA THR A 660 -21.07 25.65 11.79
C THR A 660 -19.81 26.25 11.17
N ASP A 661 -19.20 27.19 11.87
CA ASP A 661 -17.85 27.68 11.58
C ASP A 661 -16.81 27.18 12.59
N THR A 662 -17.21 26.39 13.58
CA THR A 662 -16.36 25.85 14.64
C THR A 662 -16.27 24.33 14.53
N PHE A 663 -15.04 23.81 14.53
CA PHE A 663 -14.74 22.39 14.30
C PHE A 663 -13.66 21.91 15.25
N TRP A 664 -13.60 20.59 15.43
CA TRP A 664 -12.43 19.92 16.00
C TRP A 664 -11.44 19.63 14.89
N TYR A 665 -10.20 20.07 15.06
CA TYR A 665 -9.11 19.87 14.12
C TYR A 665 -8.15 18.78 14.59
N PHE A 666 -7.54 18.11 13.62
CA PHE A 666 -6.51 17.10 13.81
C PHE A 666 -5.29 17.46 12.97
N GLU A 667 -4.11 17.14 13.49
CA GLU A 667 -2.93 17.06 12.64
C GLU A 667 -3.14 15.93 11.61
N PRO A 668 -3.07 16.21 10.30
CA PRO A 668 -3.42 15.24 9.26
C PRO A 668 -2.60 13.94 9.30
N PHE A 669 -1.30 13.99 9.60
CA PHE A 669 -0.44 12.80 9.59
C PHE A 669 -0.71 11.90 10.80
N ALA A 670 -0.84 12.46 11.99
CA ALA A 670 -1.19 11.74 13.21
C ALA A 670 -2.61 11.17 13.13
N TRP A 671 -3.55 11.88 12.49
CA TRP A 671 -4.88 11.32 12.20
C TRP A 671 -4.78 10.09 11.30
N VAL A 672 -4.02 10.15 10.19
CA VAL A 672 -3.79 8.99 9.30
C VAL A 672 -3.11 7.85 10.06
N GLU A 673 -2.07 8.15 10.85
CA GLU A 673 -1.34 7.18 11.67
C GLU A 673 -2.29 6.43 12.62
N GLN A 674 -3.16 7.16 13.31
CA GLN A 674 -4.13 6.57 14.23
C GLN A 674 -5.23 5.80 13.50
N MET A 675 -5.73 6.34 12.39
CA MET A 675 -6.75 5.66 11.59
C MET A 675 -6.22 4.37 10.95
N LYS A 676 -4.93 4.31 10.59
CA LYS A 676 -4.29 3.05 10.16
C LYS A 676 -4.27 1.99 11.26
N ARG A 677 -4.14 2.38 12.53
CA ARG A 677 -4.26 1.46 13.67
C ARG A 677 -5.70 0.98 13.85
N VAL A 678 -6.66 1.91 13.78
CA VAL A 678 -8.10 1.66 13.90
C VAL A 678 -8.60 0.71 12.81
N PHE A 679 -8.26 0.97 11.56
CA PHE A 679 -8.64 0.10 10.45
C PHE A 679 -7.78 -1.15 10.35
N GLY A 680 -6.77 -1.30 11.22
CA GLY A 680 -5.81 -2.39 11.31
C GLY A 680 -5.42 -2.91 9.93
N VAL A 681 -4.29 -2.46 9.37
CA VAL A 681 -3.77 -3.01 8.10
C VAL A 681 -3.30 -4.46 8.31
N SER A 682 -4.26 -5.34 8.53
CA SER A 682 -4.15 -6.77 8.42
C SER A 682 -4.18 -7.05 6.93
N ILE A 683 -3.04 -7.43 6.36
CA ILE A 683 -3.03 -7.99 5.01
C ILE A 683 -3.82 -9.30 5.08
N ASN A 684 -5.10 -9.21 4.75
CA ASN A 684 -6.09 -10.28 4.73
C ASN A 684 -6.53 -10.59 3.30
N HIS A 685 -5.70 -10.24 2.31
CA HIS A 685 -5.96 -10.40 0.90
C HIS A 685 -4.70 -10.85 0.16
N THR A 686 -4.88 -11.42 -1.02
CA THR A 686 -3.79 -11.86 -1.90
C THR A 686 -3.00 -10.68 -2.44
N PHE A 687 -1.77 -10.92 -2.92
CA PHE A 687 -0.91 -9.85 -3.41
C PHE A 687 -1.50 -9.20 -4.67
N ASP A 688 -2.06 -10.00 -5.58
CA ASP A 688 -2.85 -9.55 -6.73
C ASP A 688 -4.22 -8.95 -6.38
N LYS A 689 -4.58 -8.92 -5.08
CA LYS A 689 -5.83 -8.38 -4.53
C LYS A 689 -7.11 -9.03 -5.06
N LYS A 690 -7.04 -10.20 -5.69
CA LYS A 690 -8.22 -10.90 -6.22
C LYS A 690 -9.05 -11.60 -5.16
N ILE A 691 -8.44 -11.93 -4.02
CA ILE A 691 -9.10 -12.64 -2.93
C ILE A 691 -8.88 -11.86 -1.63
N THR A 692 -9.94 -11.68 -0.85
CA THR A 692 -9.90 -11.21 0.54
C THR A 692 -10.53 -12.29 1.42
N ALA A 693 -9.91 -12.60 2.57
CA ALA A 693 -10.39 -13.62 3.48
C ALA A 693 -11.67 -13.19 4.19
N GLU A 694 -12.73 -13.98 4.06
CA GLU A 694 -13.91 -13.86 4.91
C GLU A 694 -13.65 -14.38 6.32
N LYS A 695 -14.57 -14.11 7.25
CA LYS A 695 -14.43 -14.41 8.69
C LYS A 695 -13.99 -15.85 8.97
N ASP A 696 -14.49 -16.83 8.21
CA ASP A 696 -14.22 -18.26 8.43
C ASP A 696 -13.29 -18.89 7.40
N GLU A 697 -12.66 -18.07 6.57
CA GLU A 697 -11.70 -18.51 5.57
C GLU A 697 -10.27 -18.18 5.99
N VAL A 698 -9.37 -19.07 5.59
CA VAL A 698 -7.92 -18.91 5.68
C VAL A 698 -7.36 -19.21 4.30
N TYR A 699 -6.41 -18.39 3.86
CA TYR A 699 -5.72 -18.59 2.60
C TYR A 699 -4.25 -18.85 2.84
N ILE A 700 -3.75 -19.96 2.31
CA ILE A 700 -2.35 -20.21 2.04
C ILE A 700 -2.07 -19.61 0.66
N ASN A 701 -1.62 -18.36 0.62
CA ASN A 701 -1.30 -17.66 -0.60
C ASN A 701 0.15 -17.92 -1.03
N VAL A 702 0.40 -18.26 -2.29
CA VAL A 702 1.72 -18.62 -2.81
C VAL A 702 2.02 -17.76 -4.02
N ILE A 703 3.00 -16.87 -3.90
CA ILE A 703 3.37 -15.95 -4.96
C ILE A 703 4.63 -16.47 -5.63
N ALA A 704 4.50 -16.95 -6.87
CA ALA A 704 5.61 -17.53 -7.61
C ALA A 704 6.02 -16.66 -8.81
N PRO A 705 7.32 -16.48 -9.07
CA PRO A 705 7.78 -15.81 -10.30
C PRO A 705 7.28 -16.58 -11.53
N ARG A 706 6.85 -15.89 -12.59
CA ARG A 706 6.23 -16.52 -13.77
C ARG A 706 7.02 -17.68 -14.37
N GLN A 707 8.34 -17.51 -14.43
CA GLN A 707 9.28 -18.50 -14.95
C GLN A 707 9.67 -19.60 -13.94
N ARG A 708 9.23 -19.51 -12.68
CA ARG A 708 9.50 -20.45 -11.59
C ARG A 708 11.00 -20.71 -11.36
N HIS A 709 11.89 -19.77 -11.68
CA HIS A 709 13.35 -19.95 -11.54
C HIS A 709 13.89 -19.59 -10.15
N LEU A 710 13.14 -18.78 -9.41
CA LEU A 710 13.40 -18.43 -8.01
C LEU A 710 12.26 -18.93 -7.12
N GLN A 711 12.56 -18.97 -5.82
CA GLN A 711 11.57 -19.06 -4.75
C GLN A 711 10.72 -17.79 -4.69
N GLY A 712 9.55 -17.90 -4.07
CA GLY A 712 8.71 -16.76 -3.75
C GLY A 712 7.98 -16.93 -2.42
N PRO A 713 7.38 -15.84 -1.88
CA PRO A 713 6.70 -15.89 -0.60
C PRO A 713 5.47 -16.80 -0.60
N MET A 714 5.31 -17.57 0.48
CA MET A 714 4.05 -18.19 0.88
C MET A 714 3.55 -17.49 2.15
N ILE A 715 2.34 -16.95 2.10
CA ILE A 715 1.71 -16.16 3.16
C ILE A 715 0.40 -16.83 3.56
N VAL A 716 0.25 -17.19 4.83
CA VAL A 716 -1.02 -17.66 5.38
C VAL A 716 -1.69 -16.49 6.06
N PHE A 717 -2.93 -16.17 5.69
CA PHE A 717 -3.71 -15.10 6.31
C PHE A 717 -5.17 -15.50 6.48
N ASP A 718 -5.85 -14.84 7.42
CA ASP A 718 -7.30 -14.86 7.57
C ASP A 718 -7.85 -13.42 7.61
N SER A 719 -9.14 -13.26 7.91
CA SER A 719 -9.79 -11.94 8.01
C SER A 719 -9.11 -10.97 8.99
N SER A 720 -8.36 -11.47 9.97
CA SER A 720 -7.62 -10.70 10.98
C SER A 720 -6.17 -10.36 10.58
N GLY A 721 -5.66 -10.96 9.49
CA GLY A 721 -4.35 -10.67 8.91
C GLY A 721 -3.44 -11.87 8.73
N ILE A 722 -2.14 -11.59 8.58
CA ILE A 722 -1.13 -12.63 8.32
C ILE A 722 -0.88 -13.45 9.58
N LEU A 723 -0.97 -14.77 9.44
CA LEU A 723 -0.76 -15.78 10.48
C LEU A 723 0.61 -16.46 10.35
N PHE A 724 1.12 -16.63 9.12
CA PHE A 724 2.37 -17.33 8.86
C PHE A 724 3.00 -16.86 7.53
N LYS A 725 4.32 -16.90 7.45
CA LYS A 725 5.11 -16.51 6.27
C LYS A 725 6.26 -17.50 6.08
N THR A 726 6.52 -17.92 4.85
CA THR A 726 7.67 -18.78 4.53
C THR A 726 8.07 -18.65 3.06
N HIS A 727 9.20 -19.25 2.68
CA HIS A 727 9.67 -19.32 1.31
C HIS A 727 9.14 -20.59 0.64
N SER A 728 8.83 -20.49 -0.65
CA SER A 728 8.25 -21.61 -1.41
C SER A 728 8.80 -21.70 -2.82
N LEU A 729 8.84 -22.92 -3.37
CA LEU A 729 9.20 -23.18 -4.76
C LEU A 729 8.10 -23.97 -5.47
N CYS A 730 7.68 -23.45 -6.64
CA CYS A 730 6.58 -23.99 -7.45
C CYS A 730 7.04 -24.52 -8.81
N ARG A 731 8.24 -25.12 -8.86
CA ARG A 731 8.91 -25.52 -10.11
C ARG A 731 8.84 -27.03 -10.36
N GLY A 732 8.29 -27.39 -11.51
CA GLY A 732 8.28 -28.74 -12.06
C GLY A 732 9.47 -29.03 -13.00
N THR A 733 9.65 -30.30 -13.36
CA THR A 733 10.64 -30.68 -14.40
C THR A 733 10.18 -30.35 -15.82
N ASN A 734 8.93 -29.91 -16.00
CA ASN A 734 8.38 -29.41 -17.25
C ASN A 734 7.69 -28.05 -17.03
N GLY A 735 7.85 -27.09 -17.95
CA GLY A 735 7.23 -25.77 -17.82
C GLY A 735 5.72 -25.75 -18.07
N ASN A 736 5.16 -26.79 -18.70
CA ASN A 736 3.73 -26.86 -19.00
C ASN A 736 2.91 -27.19 -17.74
N ARG A 737 2.24 -26.18 -17.20
CA ARG A 737 1.39 -26.27 -16.00
C ARG A 737 0.14 -27.14 -16.18
N LEU A 738 -0.30 -27.41 -17.41
CA LEU A 738 -1.52 -28.18 -17.68
C LEU A 738 -1.25 -29.62 -18.08
N LYS A 739 0.01 -30.06 -18.01
CA LYS A 739 0.44 -31.37 -18.49
C LYS A 739 -0.26 -32.53 -17.75
N ALA A 740 -0.94 -33.37 -18.52
CA ALA A 740 -1.53 -34.63 -18.06
C ALA A 740 -0.43 -35.61 -17.61
N GLY A 741 -0.68 -36.38 -16.55
CA GLY A 741 0.28 -37.33 -16.01
C GLY A 741 1.39 -36.74 -15.11
N GLY A 742 1.33 -35.43 -14.81
CA GLY A 742 2.21 -34.77 -13.83
C GLY A 742 3.50 -34.16 -14.43
N ASN A 743 4.42 -33.74 -13.57
CA ASN A 743 5.73 -33.12 -13.87
C ASN A 743 5.78 -31.66 -14.37
N GLY A 744 4.63 -31.04 -14.63
CA GLY A 744 4.53 -29.61 -14.95
C GLY A 744 4.85 -28.67 -13.78
N ASP A 745 5.10 -27.39 -14.05
CA ASP A 745 5.10 -26.32 -13.04
C ASP A 745 3.77 -26.28 -12.28
N THR A 746 3.77 -25.77 -11.06
CA THR A 746 2.52 -25.68 -10.27
C THR A 746 1.52 -24.75 -10.97
N PRO A 747 0.27 -25.19 -11.22
CA PRO A 747 -0.76 -24.37 -11.83
C PRO A 747 -1.18 -23.20 -10.93
N VAL A 748 -1.66 -22.11 -11.53
CA VAL A 748 -2.20 -20.95 -10.78
C VAL A 748 -3.70 -21.10 -10.51
N GLY A 749 -4.20 -20.38 -9.51
CA GLY A 749 -5.62 -20.39 -9.13
C GLY A 749 -5.89 -20.91 -7.72
N LYS A 750 -7.18 -21.04 -7.38
CA LYS A 750 -7.64 -21.46 -6.05
C LYS A 750 -7.75 -22.99 -5.98
N ALA A 751 -7.32 -23.56 -4.86
CA ALA A 751 -7.44 -24.98 -4.54
C ALA A 751 -8.00 -25.19 -3.13
N ALA A 752 -8.80 -26.25 -2.96
CA ALA A 752 -9.14 -26.80 -1.66
C ALA A 752 -7.92 -27.52 -1.06
N THR A 753 -7.85 -27.57 0.27
CA THR A 753 -6.74 -28.20 0.99
C THR A 753 -7.20 -29.35 1.87
N SER A 754 -6.40 -30.42 1.95
CA SER A 754 -6.53 -31.46 2.98
C SER A 754 -5.17 -31.91 3.48
N TYR A 755 -5.00 -32.01 4.80
CA TYR A 755 -3.77 -32.52 5.39
C TYR A 755 -3.79 -34.05 5.47
N ASP A 756 -2.68 -34.68 5.11
CA ASP A 756 -2.47 -36.11 5.16
C ASP A 756 -1.07 -36.45 5.71
N LYS A 757 -0.98 -37.51 6.53
CA LYS A 757 0.26 -38.03 7.11
C LYS A 757 1.05 -38.96 6.16
N ARG A 758 0.63 -39.11 4.90
CA ARG A 758 1.37 -39.84 3.87
C ARG A 758 2.80 -39.30 3.69
N HIS A 759 3.71 -40.19 3.31
CA HIS A 759 5.13 -39.91 3.01
C HIS A 759 6.01 -39.44 4.18
N ILE A 760 5.54 -39.46 5.42
CA ILE A 760 6.39 -39.22 6.60
C ILE A 760 7.58 -40.19 6.60
N GLY A 761 8.79 -39.66 6.70
CA GLY A 761 10.04 -40.43 6.70
C GLY A 761 10.64 -40.65 5.31
N ASP A 762 9.91 -40.37 4.23
CA ASP A 762 10.50 -40.34 2.89
C ASP A 762 11.33 -39.05 2.75
N SER A 763 12.63 -39.20 2.51
CA SER A 763 13.53 -38.05 2.32
C SER A 763 13.08 -37.05 1.25
N ARG A 764 12.20 -37.45 0.31
CA ARG A 764 11.63 -36.56 -0.71
C ARG A 764 10.43 -35.74 -0.21
N TYR A 765 9.84 -36.10 0.91
CA TYR A 765 8.63 -35.46 1.46
C TYR A 765 8.84 -34.96 2.91
N GLY A 766 9.90 -35.39 3.57
CA GLY A 766 10.24 -35.02 4.94
C GLY A 766 9.42 -35.78 5.97
N ASN A 767 9.30 -35.21 7.17
CA ASN A 767 8.71 -35.90 8.34
C ASN A 767 7.34 -35.37 8.76
N HIS A 768 6.75 -34.44 8.01
CA HIS A 768 5.56 -33.69 8.46
C HIS A 768 4.29 -33.99 7.66
N GLY A 769 4.34 -34.93 6.71
CA GLY A 769 3.23 -35.25 5.83
C GLY A 769 3.09 -34.25 4.69
N VAL A 770 1.90 -34.17 4.10
CA VAL A 770 1.60 -33.32 2.94
C VAL A 770 0.27 -32.59 3.12
N ILE A 771 0.12 -31.43 2.49
CA ILE A 771 -1.18 -30.76 2.33
C ILE A 771 -1.58 -30.88 0.86
N ASP A 772 -2.50 -31.79 0.55
CA ASP A 772 -3.00 -32.01 -0.80
C ASP A 772 -3.81 -30.82 -1.30
N LEU A 773 -3.67 -30.56 -2.60
CA LEU A 773 -4.32 -29.45 -3.29
C LEU A 773 -5.26 -29.99 -4.38
N SER A 774 -6.53 -29.60 -4.31
CA SER A 774 -7.55 -29.92 -5.31
C SER A 774 -8.05 -28.65 -6.01
N GLY A 775 -7.86 -28.55 -7.32
CA GLY A 775 -8.17 -27.34 -8.09
C GLY A 775 -9.65 -26.97 -8.05
N LEU A 776 -9.95 -25.72 -7.67
CA LEU A 776 -11.30 -25.14 -7.66
C LEU A 776 -11.50 -24.13 -8.78
N THR A 777 -10.46 -23.36 -9.12
CA THR A 777 -10.52 -22.33 -10.18
C THR A 777 -9.21 -22.23 -10.97
N GLY A 778 -9.22 -21.45 -12.05
CA GLY A 778 -8.03 -21.11 -12.82
C GLY A 778 -7.39 -22.29 -13.55
N GLU A 779 -6.09 -22.17 -13.85
CA GLU A 779 -5.29 -23.24 -14.45
C GLU A 779 -5.31 -24.51 -13.59
N PHE A 780 -5.42 -24.38 -12.27
CA PHE A 780 -5.50 -25.52 -11.37
C PHE A 780 -6.70 -26.40 -11.66
N LEU A 781 -7.90 -25.82 -11.81
CA LEU A 781 -9.10 -26.57 -12.18
C LEU A 781 -8.93 -27.25 -13.54
N GLN A 782 -8.36 -26.54 -14.52
CA GLN A 782 -8.13 -27.10 -15.86
C GLN A 782 -7.13 -28.26 -15.83
N ALA A 783 -6.04 -28.12 -15.06
CA ALA A 783 -5.06 -29.19 -14.89
C ALA A 783 -5.70 -30.42 -14.22
N THR A 784 -6.54 -30.22 -13.20
CA THR A 784 -7.31 -31.32 -12.57
C THR A 784 -8.22 -32.02 -13.59
N LYS A 785 -8.93 -31.26 -14.43
CA LYS A 785 -9.76 -31.83 -15.51
C LYS A 785 -8.96 -32.60 -16.55
N ASN A 786 -7.71 -32.20 -16.81
CA ASN A 786 -6.78 -32.91 -17.70
C ASN A 786 -6.17 -34.17 -17.05
N GLY A 787 -6.64 -34.59 -15.86
CA GLY A 787 -6.15 -35.78 -15.16
C GLY A 787 -4.88 -35.55 -14.35
N ARG A 788 -4.49 -34.29 -14.07
CA ARG A 788 -3.37 -33.99 -13.17
C ARG A 788 -3.80 -34.13 -11.71
N ASN A 789 -3.12 -34.98 -10.96
CA ASN A 789 -3.38 -35.25 -9.54
C ASN A 789 -2.08 -35.22 -8.71
N GLY A 790 -2.20 -35.33 -7.39
CA GLY A 790 -1.06 -35.47 -6.48
C GLY A 790 -0.22 -34.21 -6.26
N ILE A 791 -0.77 -33.02 -6.55
CA ILE A 791 -0.09 -31.76 -6.21
C ILE A 791 -0.33 -31.49 -4.72
N ALA A 792 0.75 -31.27 -3.98
CA ALA A 792 0.68 -30.97 -2.55
C ALA A 792 1.71 -29.91 -2.14
N ILE A 793 1.51 -29.34 -0.96
CA ILE A 793 2.54 -28.60 -0.23
C ILE A 793 3.29 -29.61 0.64
N HIS A 794 4.62 -29.65 0.54
CA HIS A 794 5.46 -30.56 1.33
C HIS A 794 6.89 -30.07 1.50
N CYS A 795 7.63 -30.73 2.39
CA CYS A 795 9.06 -30.53 2.61
C CYS A 795 9.91 -31.70 2.06
N GLY A 796 11.15 -31.87 2.52
CA GLY A 796 12.05 -32.94 2.08
C GLY A 796 13.48 -32.44 1.91
N HIS A 797 14.33 -33.26 1.30
CA HIS A 797 15.74 -32.94 1.10
C HIS A 797 15.93 -31.69 0.23
N THR A 798 16.97 -30.91 0.54
CA THR A 798 17.38 -29.73 -0.22
C THR A 798 18.49 -30.06 -1.21
N ALA A 799 18.79 -29.14 -2.13
CA ALA A 799 19.85 -29.33 -3.14
C ALA A 799 21.20 -29.58 -2.46
N GLY A 800 21.99 -30.53 -2.98
CA GLY A 800 23.26 -30.93 -2.39
C GLY A 800 23.17 -31.86 -1.15
N TYR A 801 21.96 -32.13 -0.63
CA TYR A 801 21.74 -32.94 0.58
C TYR A 801 20.78 -34.11 0.33
N LYS A 802 20.90 -34.77 -0.82
CA LYS A 802 20.03 -35.89 -1.22
C LYS A 802 19.96 -36.96 -0.13
N GLY A 803 18.75 -37.39 0.21
CA GLY A 803 18.50 -38.41 1.24
C GLY A 803 18.52 -37.88 2.67
N GLN A 804 18.93 -36.63 2.90
CA GLN A 804 18.95 -36.01 4.22
C GLN A 804 17.79 -35.03 4.39
N ILE A 805 17.11 -35.08 5.53
CA ILE A 805 16.02 -34.16 5.88
C ILE A 805 16.64 -32.99 6.65
N VAL A 806 17.25 -32.06 5.91
CA VAL A 806 17.93 -30.86 6.42
C VAL A 806 17.60 -29.66 5.54
N ASP A 807 17.66 -28.45 6.11
CA ASP A 807 17.31 -27.19 5.43
C ASP A 807 18.53 -26.40 4.93
N THR A 808 19.69 -27.05 4.86
CA THR A 808 20.98 -26.41 4.58
C THR A 808 21.11 -25.92 3.14
N GLY A 809 20.51 -26.63 2.18
CA GLY A 809 20.53 -26.24 0.77
C GLY A 809 19.31 -25.40 0.37
N LYS A 810 19.28 -24.97 -0.90
CA LYS A 810 18.11 -24.36 -1.52
C LYS A 810 17.00 -25.39 -1.77
N LEU A 811 15.76 -24.92 -1.90
CA LEU A 811 14.63 -25.78 -2.26
C LEU A 811 14.83 -26.45 -3.64
N MET A 812 14.42 -27.72 -3.74
CA MET A 812 14.59 -28.53 -4.94
C MET A 812 13.37 -28.51 -5.84
N ASN A 813 13.60 -28.71 -7.14
CA ASN A 813 12.53 -28.92 -8.10
C ASN A 813 11.69 -30.15 -7.73
N THR A 814 10.40 -30.08 -8.00
CA THR A 814 9.46 -31.19 -7.81
C THR A 814 8.90 -31.64 -9.16
N PHE A 815 7.86 -32.46 -9.14
CA PHE A 815 7.02 -32.72 -10.31
C PHE A 815 5.81 -31.77 -10.38
N GLY A 816 5.88 -30.64 -9.65
CA GLY A 816 4.87 -29.59 -9.62
C GLY A 816 4.21 -29.33 -8.27
N CYS A 817 4.64 -30.02 -7.22
CA CYS A 817 4.31 -29.70 -5.83
C CYS A 817 4.93 -28.35 -5.42
N ILE A 818 4.34 -27.77 -4.37
CA ILE A 818 4.87 -26.58 -3.70
C ILE A 818 5.82 -27.06 -2.61
N ARG A 819 7.12 -26.79 -2.78
CA ARG A 819 8.12 -27.18 -1.79
C ARG A 819 8.40 -26.04 -0.82
N ILE A 820 8.49 -26.36 0.47
CA ILE A 820 8.93 -25.45 1.54
C ILE A 820 9.97 -26.17 2.42
N TYR A 821 10.63 -25.43 3.31
CA TYR A 821 11.63 -25.98 4.23
C TYR A 821 11.00 -26.92 5.28
N ASN A 822 11.78 -27.89 5.79
CA ASN A 822 11.31 -28.90 6.75
C ASN A 822 10.86 -28.25 8.06
N SER A 823 11.67 -27.34 8.60
CA SER A 823 11.35 -26.56 9.80
C SER A 823 10.07 -25.72 9.64
N GLU A 824 9.82 -25.23 8.43
CA GLU A 824 8.66 -24.40 8.12
C GLU A 824 7.39 -25.22 7.86
N MET A 825 7.52 -26.42 7.28
CA MET A 825 6.41 -27.36 7.11
C MET A 825 5.86 -27.84 8.45
N GLU A 826 6.73 -28.06 9.43
CA GLU A 826 6.29 -28.39 10.80
C GLU A 826 5.38 -27.31 11.38
N LYS A 827 5.80 -26.04 11.30
CA LYS A 827 5.05 -24.88 11.77
C LYS A 827 3.73 -24.73 11.02
N LEU A 828 3.76 -24.90 9.69
CA LEU A 828 2.58 -24.80 8.84
C LEU A 828 1.54 -25.88 9.18
N VAL A 829 1.95 -27.14 9.35
CA VAL A 829 1.06 -28.25 9.69
C VAL A 829 0.44 -28.07 11.07
N LYS A 830 1.22 -27.58 12.05
CA LYS A 830 0.69 -27.26 13.37
C LYS A 830 -0.40 -26.18 13.27
N LEU A 831 -0.11 -25.07 12.59
CA LEU A 831 -1.08 -24.00 12.36
C LEU A 831 -2.33 -24.50 11.61
N TYR A 832 -2.14 -25.30 10.56
CA TYR A 832 -3.22 -25.89 9.76
C TYR A 832 -4.19 -26.69 10.63
N ASN A 833 -3.67 -27.58 11.47
CA ASN A 833 -4.48 -28.41 12.36
C ASN A 833 -5.20 -27.59 13.44
N GLU A 834 -4.55 -26.57 14.00
CA GLU A 834 -5.18 -25.63 14.95
C GLU A 834 -6.34 -24.87 14.31
N LEU A 835 -6.17 -24.37 13.08
CA LEU A 835 -7.21 -23.65 12.35
C LEU A 835 -8.38 -24.55 11.94
N LYS A 836 -8.10 -25.78 11.50
CA LYS A 836 -9.13 -26.80 11.24
C LYS A 836 -9.90 -27.17 12.50
N GLY A 837 -9.22 -27.33 13.63
CA GLY A 837 -9.86 -27.58 14.93
C GLY A 837 -10.82 -26.46 15.36
N LYS A 838 -10.58 -25.23 14.89
CA LYS A 838 -11.46 -24.06 15.07
C LYS A 838 -12.56 -23.94 14.00
N GLY A 839 -12.72 -24.93 13.13
CA GLY A 839 -13.75 -24.94 12.08
C GLY A 839 -13.45 -24.07 10.86
N LYS A 840 -12.22 -23.57 10.68
CA LYS A 840 -11.87 -22.71 9.54
C LYS A 840 -11.80 -23.49 8.22
N LYS A 841 -12.25 -22.85 7.13
CA LYS A 841 -12.06 -23.31 5.75
C LYS A 841 -10.70 -22.81 5.25
N ILE A 842 -9.83 -23.74 4.86
CA ILE A 842 -8.47 -23.41 4.44
C ILE A 842 -8.34 -23.67 2.93
N TYR A 843 -7.97 -22.65 2.18
CA TYR A 843 -7.71 -22.70 0.75
C TYR A 843 -6.24 -22.44 0.46
N CYS A 844 -5.76 -22.91 -0.69
CA CYS A 844 -4.50 -22.49 -1.26
C CYS A 844 -4.80 -21.63 -2.49
N TYR A 845 -4.09 -20.51 -2.67
CA TYR A 845 -4.19 -19.70 -3.87
C TYR A 845 -2.78 -19.46 -4.42
N ILE A 846 -2.58 -19.77 -5.69
CA ILE A 846 -1.27 -19.66 -6.35
C ILE A 846 -1.34 -18.51 -7.35
N GLU A 847 -0.45 -17.53 -7.15
CA GLU A 847 -0.31 -16.35 -8.00
C GLU A 847 0.83 -16.50 -8.99
N ASP A 848 0.67 -15.84 -10.14
CA ASP A 848 1.72 -15.67 -11.15
C ASP A 848 2.25 -14.25 -11.10
N TYR A 849 3.51 -14.07 -10.71
CA TYR A 849 4.12 -12.76 -10.63
C TYR A 849 5.11 -12.51 -11.77
N GLU A 850 4.87 -11.47 -12.56
CA GLU A 850 5.70 -11.11 -13.73
C GLU A 850 6.82 -10.11 -13.41
N GLY A 851 6.79 -9.48 -12.23
CA GLY A 851 7.78 -8.49 -11.81
C GLY A 851 9.00 -9.07 -11.11
N ASN A 852 9.79 -8.19 -10.48
CA ASN A 852 10.92 -8.60 -9.66
C ASN A 852 10.42 -9.15 -8.32
N ILE A 853 10.61 -10.46 -8.07
CA ILE A 853 10.04 -11.13 -6.89
C ILE A 853 10.43 -10.46 -5.57
N SER A 854 11.57 -9.75 -5.51
CA SER A 854 11.99 -8.95 -4.35
C SER A 854 10.96 -7.88 -3.93
N ASP A 855 10.15 -7.37 -4.85
CA ASP A 855 9.08 -6.41 -4.53
C ASP A 855 8.01 -7.05 -3.64
N VAL A 856 7.70 -8.32 -3.89
CA VAL A 856 6.73 -9.10 -3.11
C VAL A 856 7.30 -9.38 -1.70
N TYR A 857 8.59 -9.71 -1.61
CA TYR A 857 9.29 -9.85 -0.34
C TYR A 857 9.24 -8.55 0.48
N LYS A 858 9.53 -7.40 -0.14
CA LYS A 858 9.44 -6.09 0.52
C LYS A 858 8.02 -5.78 1.00
N TYR A 859 7.00 -6.03 0.16
CA TYR A 859 5.60 -5.80 0.53
C TYR A 859 5.18 -6.58 1.78
N TYR A 860 5.63 -7.83 1.91
CA TYR A 860 5.36 -8.66 3.07
C TYR A 860 6.40 -8.53 4.19
N GLU A 861 7.32 -7.56 4.11
CA GLU A 861 8.40 -7.37 5.09
C GLU A 861 9.20 -8.66 5.37
N MET A 862 9.47 -9.42 4.31
CA MET A 862 10.25 -10.66 4.32
C MET A 862 11.61 -10.42 3.65
N GLU A 863 12.64 -11.08 4.18
CA GLU A 863 13.93 -11.16 3.51
C GLU A 863 13.89 -12.25 2.42
N VAL A 864 14.60 -12.01 1.32
CA VAL A 864 14.83 -13.03 0.29
C VAL A 864 15.65 -14.16 0.92
N ASP A 865 15.34 -15.42 0.60
CA ASP A 865 16.12 -16.55 1.09
C ASP A 865 17.58 -16.44 0.59
N PRO A 866 18.57 -16.27 1.48
CA PRO A 866 19.97 -16.11 1.08
C PRO A 866 20.54 -17.38 0.44
N LYS A 867 19.88 -18.54 0.60
CA LYS A 867 20.27 -19.80 -0.04
C LYS A 867 19.75 -19.89 -1.48
N ASP A 868 18.79 -19.05 -1.87
CA ASP A 868 18.15 -19.19 -3.17
C ASP A 868 19.02 -18.65 -4.31
N GLU A 869 19.01 -19.37 -5.42
CA GLU A 869 19.68 -18.97 -6.65
C GLU A 869 18.84 -19.39 -7.85
N SER A 870 19.00 -18.65 -8.94
CA SER A 870 18.25 -18.89 -10.18
C SER A 870 18.54 -20.29 -10.73
N ARG A 871 17.47 -21.05 -10.98
CA ARG A 871 17.56 -22.42 -11.49
C ARG A 871 17.57 -22.44 -13.02
N THR A 872 18.67 -22.90 -13.60
CA THR A 872 18.84 -23.03 -15.06
C THR A 872 18.33 -24.38 -15.60
N LYS A 873 18.46 -25.47 -14.83
CA LYS A 873 18.03 -26.83 -15.23
C LYS A 873 16.69 -27.23 -14.60
N ARG A 874 15.90 -28.03 -15.32
CA ARG A 874 14.61 -28.60 -14.88
C ARG A 874 14.74 -30.09 -14.53
N THR A 875 15.64 -30.40 -13.61
CA THR A 875 15.90 -31.77 -13.11
C THR A 875 15.53 -31.88 -11.63
N THR A 876 15.12 -33.07 -11.18
CA THR A 876 14.98 -33.39 -9.74
C THR A 876 16.28 -33.89 -9.11
N THR A 877 17.31 -34.11 -9.93
CA THR A 877 18.70 -34.36 -9.51
C THR A 877 19.48 -33.06 -9.69
N GLN A 878 19.74 -32.37 -8.59
CA GLN A 878 20.65 -31.22 -8.50
C GLN A 878 21.54 -31.41 -7.28
#